data_AF-A0A3N5Q3T8-F1
#
_entry.id   AF-A0A3N5Q3T8-F1
#
_cell.length_a   1.000
_cell.length_b   1.000
_cell.length_c   1.000
_cell.angle_alpha   90.00
_cell.angle_beta   90.00
_cell.angle_gamma   90.00
#
_symmetry.space_group_name_H-M   'P 1'
#
loop_
_entity.id
_entity.type
_entity.pdbx_description
1 polymer ?
#
loop_
_entity_poly.entity_id
_entity_poly.type
_entity_poly.pdbx_seq_one_letter_code
_entity_poly.pdbx_strand_id
1 'polypeptide(L)'
;MVSDAGSDHDPLEVVDGRRKGGVARTITECVVKRSMQILLIGALFIGTAGAALAQKEFTYRTVATDLVIPWEIEFGPDGTLWTSERIGIMSRIDPENGTKKVILDRRDIVYTEQETGMLGFTWHPDFPDSPYVYIAYVGGKKSNFWRVVERYTYTNDTLHSPVELFRLDPAEVYHQGCRLDVGPDRKLWVTMGDSPGVDSAAADSTLIGKILRMNLDGSVPDDNPIPGLLMYSKGHRNVQGFTRLPNGNIWTSEHGNVTEDEVNLLQPNGNYGWPIVQGMCDDEEFEKPYCDSAGVIEPKWSSGNNGTVAPCGMQYYNHERYPVLKNSLLMTTLKNGTLFQFTLNEDGTDIVAVREHLQRSMGRMRDVAISPDGRIFLCTSNREPNTYNPFPLVDDDRIVELLPVEDSALAVYSGPDTVFTRARPGDEYYFPVVVSNTGTASYKINHVWDIEGDADIHNAQWRVPVVVAPGYSYGLDCLFQPKTEGTFTSTIRIVTDEIGLQDVILQGSTTVGLLKPSADTLTDGCTLGEESEIIVPFVNVGTDTITVTGAELGGYNADLFEIVTVETGVIEPDDVINVRLKFVATKPGAHLCEVKILSTSYRPATCVVICKSVTSVQETPAPYQFAIQPNPSIDAVSFVMPEDLVGGEVFVYDVMGALVWSTKVTSEHVIQWNGHRFDGTSVPAGSYVVSVRGTRGTSTMIMQRTGR
;
A
#
# COMPACT_ATOMS: atom_id res chain seq x y z
N MET A 1 -46.10 29.59 -32.42
CA MET A 1 -45.61 28.89 -33.63
C MET A 1 -45.02 29.93 -34.58
N VAL A 2 -44.18 29.50 -35.53
CA VAL A 2 -43.59 30.31 -36.62
C VAL A 2 -42.44 31.25 -36.18
N SER A 3 -41.52 31.48 -37.13
CA SER A 3 -40.33 32.35 -37.12
C SER A 3 -40.72 33.81 -37.51
N ASP A 4 -39.86 34.78 -37.86
CA ASP A 4 -38.47 34.77 -38.36
C ASP A 4 -37.70 36.10 -38.10
N ALA A 5 -36.50 36.25 -38.69
CA ALA A 5 -35.48 37.25 -38.39
C ALA A 5 -35.74 38.72 -38.82
N GLY A 6 -34.89 39.63 -38.32
CA GLY A 6 -34.74 41.03 -38.78
C GLY A 6 -33.55 41.75 -38.12
N SER A 7 -32.87 42.65 -38.86
CA SER A 7 -31.65 43.35 -38.45
C SER A 7 -31.72 44.88 -38.70
N ASP A 8 -30.87 45.68 -38.03
CA ASP A 8 -29.81 46.53 -38.63
C ASP A 8 -29.48 47.91 -37.99
N HIS A 9 -28.18 48.25 -38.11
CA HIS A 9 -27.51 49.56 -38.25
C HIS A 9 -27.17 50.50 -37.04
N ASP A 10 -26.05 51.22 -37.25
CA ASP A 10 -25.23 52.14 -36.42
C ASP A 10 -25.32 53.59 -37.02
N PRO A 11 -24.44 54.65 -36.86
CA PRO A 11 -23.13 54.84 -36.16
C PRO A 11 -22.84 56.21 -35.41
N LEU A 12 -21.69 56.30 -34.70
CA LEU A 12 -20.65 57.40 -34.51
C LEU A 12 -21.03 58.94 -34.38
N GLU A 13 -20.24 59.95 -33.90
CA GLU A 13 -18.78 60.27 -33.79
C GLU A 13 -18.38 61.35 -32.69
N VAL A 14 -17.19 61.20 -32.04
CA VAL A 14 -16.09 62.20 -31.65
C VAL A 14 -16.48 63.48 -30.77
N VAL A 15 -15.75 64.55 -30.29
CA VAL A 15 -14.41 65.25 -30.43
C VAL A 15 -13.99 66.12 -29.16
N ASP A 16 -12.66 66.31 -28.90
CA ASP A 16 -11.85 67.39 -28.18
C ASP A 16 -12.28 68.04 -26.80
N GLY A 17 -11.43 68.72 -25.98
CA GLY A 17 -9.98 68.99 -26.05
C GLY A 17 -9.32 69.95 -24.98
N ARG A 18 -8.21 69.49 -24.34
CA ARG A 18 -6.98 70.23 -23.87
C ARG A 18 -6.95 71.34 -22.75
N ARG A 19 -5.98 71.14 -21.80
CA ARG A 19 -4.83 72.01 -21.36
C ARG A 19 -4.75 72.74 -19.97
N LYS A 20 -3.56 72.56 -19.34
CA LYS A 20 -2.77 73.41 -18.38
C LYS A 20 -3.25 73.56 -16.92
N GLY A 21 -2.28 73.65 -15.98
CA GLY A 21 -2.51 73.83 -14.52
C GLY A 21 -1.44 74.70 -13.83
N GLY A 22 -1.41 74.74 -12.48
CA GLY A 22 -0.35 75.44 -11.72
C GLY A 22 -0.59 75.68 -10.21
N VAL A 23 0.19 74.97 -9.36
CA VAL A 23 0.88 75.42 -8.12
C VAL A 23 0.09 75.94 -6.87
N ALA A 24 0.55 75.46 -5.69
CA ALA A 24 0.41 75.97 -4.30
C ALA A 24 -0.72 75.43 -3.36
N ARG A 25 -0.41 75.48 -2.06
CA ARG A 25 -1.16 75.00 -0.87
C ARG A 25 -2.03 76.15 -0.26
N THR A 26 -2.90 76.01 0.75
CA THR A 26 -2.80 75.21 1.99
C THR A 26 -4.13 75.11 2.79
N ILE A 27 -4.16 74.16 3.75
CA ILE A 27 -5.02 73.95 4.95
C ILE A 27 -6.45 73.33 4.81
N THR A 28 -6.67 72.33 5.68
CA THR A 28 -7.92 71.84 6.33
C THR A 28 -8.89 70.86 5.63
N GLU A 29 -8.90 69.64 6.19
CA GLU A 29 -10.04 68.74 6.47
C GLU A 29 -10.92 68.04 5.40
N CYS A 30 -11.06 66.72 5.64
CA CYS A 30 -12.22 65.84 5.42
C CYS A 30 -12.58 65.22 4.05
N VAL A 31 -12.74 63.88 4.11
CA VAL A 31 -13.70 63.02 3.38
C VAL A 31 -13.42 62.65 1.90
N VAL A 32 -12.75 61.48 1.74
CA VAL A 32 -13.11 60.35 0.85
C VAL A 32 -12.73 60.34 -0.66
N LYS A 33 -12.20 59.16 -1.06
CA LYS A 33 -12.09 58.51 -2.41
C LYS A 33 -10.95 58.86 -3.39
N ARG A 34 -10.40 57.76 -3.95
CA ARG A 34 -9.51 57.58 -5.13
C ARG A 34 -8.07 58.10 -4.97
N SER A 35 -7.06 57.22 -5.03
CA SER A 35 -6.42 56.61 -6.23
C SER A 35 -5.58 57.65 -7.01
N MET A 36 -4.29 57.46 -7.30
CA MET A 36 -3.41 56.27 -7.20
C MET A 36 -1.91 56.69 -7.19
N GLN A 37 -1.01 55.71 -7.09
CA GLN A 37 0.44 55.72 -7.45
C GLN A 37 1.52 56.20 -6.43
N ILE A 38 2.37 55.23 -6.08
CA ILE A 38 3.84 55.29 -5.95
C ILE A 38 4.44 56.18 -4.84
N LEU A 39 4.49 55.64 -3.63
CA LEU A 39 5.77 55.30 -2.96
C LEU A 39 5.54 54.19 -1.91
N LEU A 40 6.60 53.49 -1.50
CA LEU A 40 6.56 52.29 -0.63
C LEU A 40 5.66 51.14 -1.15
N ILE A 41 6.09 50.50 -2.24
CA ILE A 41 5.80 49.07 -2.43
C ILE A 41 6.99 48.31 -1.86
N GLY A 42 6.86 47.89 -0.60
CA GLY A 42 7.87 47.15 0.15
C GLY A 42 7.33 46.81 1.53
N ALA A 43 7.41 45.53 1.92
CA ALA A 43 6.88 44.98 3.17
C ALA A 43 5.35 45.08 3.38
N LEU A 44 4.54 44.59 2.43
CA LEU A 44 3.18 44.10 2.75
C LEU A 44 2.61 43.04 1.77
N PHE A 45 3.35 41.94 1.54
CA PHE A 45 2.80 40.71 0.94
C PHE A 45 3.65 39.47 1.35
N ILE A 46 3.60 39.13 2.64
CA ILE A 46 4.01 37.82 3.17
C ILE A 46 2.89 37.42 4.12
N GLY A 47 2.16 36.32 3.84
CA GLY A 47 1.00 35.93 4.65
C GLY A 47 -0.08 35.05 4.01
N THR A 48 0.01 34.69 2.72
CA THR A 48 -0.96 33.78 2.05
C THR A 48 -0.28 32.79 1.11
N ALA A 49 0.72 32.07 1.60
CA ALA A 49 1.39 30.96 0.91
C ALA A 49 1.87 29.95 1.97
N GLY A 50 0.92 29.28 2.61
CA GLY A 50 1.15 28.51 3.83
C GLY A 50 -0.01 27.58 4.21
N ALA A 51 -0.67 26.98 3.21
CA ALA A 51 -1.41 25.76 3.45
C ALA A 51 -0.37 24.66 3.72
N ALA A 52 -0.14 24.36 5.00
CA ALA A 52 0.88 23.40 5.39
C ALA A 52 0.56 22.02 4.78
N LEU A 53 1.52 21.47 4.04
CA LEU A 53 1.49 20.05 3.69
C LEU A 53 1.57 19.26 4.99
N ALA A 54 0.63 18.34 5.21
CA ALA A 54 0.56 17.57 6.44
C ALA A 54 1.70 16.54 6.48
N GLN A 55 2.81 16.90 7.12
CA GLN A 55 3.84 15.98 7.61
C GLN A 55 3.13 14.89 8.43
N LYS A 56 3.08 13.64 7.95
CA LYS A 56 2.39 12.57 8.70
C LYS A 56 3.23 12.23 9.93
N GLU A 57 2.59 12.39 11.09
CA GLU A 57 3.23 12.53 12.40
C GLU A 57 3.70 11.19 13.00
N PHE A 58 3.23 10.06 12.45
CA PHE A 58 3.50 8.70 12.93
C PHE A 58 3.80 7.74 11.78
N THR A 59 4.66 6.74 12.02
CA THR A 59 4.62 5.47 11.28
C THR A 59 4.06 4.38 12.19
N TYR A 60 4.02 3.12 11.76
CA TYR A 60 3.62 1.99 12.61
C TYR A 60 4.41 0.73 12.32
N ARG A 61 4.46 -0.19 13.30
CA ARG A 61 4.90 -1.58 13.11
C ARG A 61 3.81 -2.55 13.56
N THR A 62 3.73 -3.71 12.93
CA THR A 62 2.88 -4.80 13.43
C THR A 62 3.51 -5.41 14.68
N VAL A 63 2.70 -5.63 15.72
CA VAL A 63 3.07 -6.30 16.97
C VAL A 63 2.54 -7.73 16.98
N ALA A 64 1.27 -7.93 16.60
CA ALA A 64 0.65 -9.25 16.48
C ALA A 64 -0.25 -9.34 15.25
N THR A 65 -0.41 -10.54 14.69
CA THR A 65 -1.23 -10.88 13.51
C THR A 65 -2.26 -11.95 13.85
N ASP A 66 -3.10 -12.30 12.86
CA ASP A 66 -3.97 -13.47 12.87
C ASP A 66 -5.05 -13.50 13.97
N LEU A 67 -5.27 -12.38 14.65
CA LEU A 67 -6.30 -12.23 15.67
C LEU A 67 -7.70 -12.34 15.03
N VAL A 68 -8.72 -12.67 15.82
CA VAL A 68 -10.10 -12.78 15.32
C VAL A 68 -10.98 -11.71 15.95
N ILE A 69 -10.94 -10.51 15.35
CA ILE A 69 -11.67 -9.32 15.80
C ILE A 69 -11.28 -8.99 17.26
N PRO A 70 -10.04 -8.53 17.53
CA PRO A 70 -9.64 -8.01 18.83
C PRO A 70 -10.54 -6.82 19.19
N TRP A 71 -11.30 -6.93 20.28
CA TRP A 71 -12.38 -6.00 20.61
C TRP A 71 -11.96 -4.92 21.59
N GLU A 72 -11.28 -5.32 22.69
CA GLU A 72 -10.57 -4.42 23.58
C GLU A 72 -9.07 -4.75 23.57
N ILE A 73 -8.23 -3.71 23.68
CA ILE A 73 -6.81 -3.81 24.02
C ILE A 73 -6.49 -2.91 25.21
N GLU A 74 -5.84 -3.46 26.23
CA GLU A 74 -5.26 -2.70 27.34
C GLU A 74 -3.77 -3.01 27.48
N PHE A 75 -2.97 -2.02 27.91
CA PHE A 75 -1.57 -2.25 28.28
C PHE A 75 -1.50 -2.61 29.77
N GLY A 76 -1.35 -3.90 30.07
CA GLY A 76 -1.43 -4.42 31.42
C GLY A 76 -0.29 -3.95 32.34
N PRO A 77 -0.52 -3.89 33.67
CA PRO A 77 0.50 -3.52 34.65
C PRO A 77 1.63 -4.56 34.78
N ASP A 78 1.50 -5.71 34.11
CA ASP A 78 2.53 -6.74 33.96
C ASP A 78 3.49 -6.48 32.78
N GLY A 79 3.34 -5.36 32.07
CA GLY A 79 4.15 -4.98 30.91
C GLY A 79 3.76 -5.67 29.60
N THR A 80 2.63 -6.40 29.56
CA THR A 80 2.12 -7.04 28.35
C THR A 80 0.82 -6.41 27.87
N LEU A 81 0.59 -6.42 26.56
CA LEU A 81 -0.73 -6.11 26.01
C LEU A 81 -1.68 -7.25 26.37
N TRP A 82 -2.88 -6.93 26.82
CA TRP A 82 -3.98 -7.88 26.95
C TRP A 82 -5.04 -7.56 25.90
N THR A 83 -5.71 -8.57 25.38
CA THR A 83 -6.80 -8.39 24.41
C THR A 83 -7.91 -9.41 24.61
N SER A 84 -9.14 -8.96 24.41
CA SER A 84 -10.28 -9.82 24.13
C SER A 84 -10.43 -9.98 22.62
N GLU A 85 -10.61 -11.21 22.14
CA GLU A 85 -10.99 -11.49 20.76
C GLU A 85 -12.47 -11.87 20.74
N ARG A 86 -13.24 -11.26 19.84
CA ARG A 86 -14.72 -11.30 19.84
C ARG A 86 -15.29 -12.72 19.84
N ILE A 87 -14.53 -13.69 19.34
CA ILE A 87 -14.83 -15.12 19.40
C ILE A 87 -14.97 -15.73 20.81
N GLY A 88 -14.54 -15.05 21.88
CA GLY A 88 -14.54 -15.61 23.24
C GLY A 88 -13.18 -16.10 23.74
N ILE A 89 -12.10 -15.50 23.26
CA ILE A 89 -10.73 -15.74 23.73
C ILE A 89 -10.22 -14.48 24.44
N MET A 90 -9.48 -14.61 25.54
CA MET A 90 -8.55 -13.56 25.96
C MET A 90 -7.12 -14.04 25.83
N SER A 91 -6.24 -13.13 25.40
CA SER A 91 -4.80 -13.38 25.25
C SER A 91 -3.97 -12.26 25.87
N ARG A 92 -2.81 -12.64 26.42
CA ARG A 92 -1.67 -11.76 26.64
C ARG A 92 -0.77 -11.77 25.42
N ILE A 93 -0.17 -10.64 25.09
CA ILE A 93 0.70 -10.44 23.94
C ILE A 93 1.93 -9.64 24.41
N ASP A 94 3.11 -10.21 24.18
CA ASP A 94 4.38 -9.51 24.38
C ASP A 94 4.47 -8.31 23.40
N PRO A 95 4.61 -7.06 23.87
CA PRO A 95 4.57 -5.89 23.00
C PRO A 95 5.81 -5.77 22.12
N GLU A 96 6.94 -6.39 22.46
CA GLU A 96 8.18 -6.31 21.69
C GLU A 96 8.16 -7.30 20.53
N ASN A 97 7.92 -8.58 20.83
CA ASN A 97 8.07 -9.69 19.89
C ASN A 97 6.76 -10.36 19.44
N GLY A 98 5.61 -9.93 19.96
CA GLY A 98 4.30 -10.41 19.52
C GLY A 98 3.85 -11.77 20.07
N THR A 99 4.62 -12.39 20.99
CA THR A 99 4.29 -13.71 21.53
C THR A 99 2.92 -13.70 22.23
N LYS A 100 1.95 -14.38 21.62
CA LYS A 100 0.57 -14.52 22.09
C LYS A 100 0.43 -15.73 23.03
N LYS A 101 -0.14 -15.50 24.22
CA LYS A 101 -0.52 -16.52 25.21
C LYS A 101 -2.00 -16.39 25.54
N VAL A 102 -2.80 -17.39 25.17
CA VAL A 102 -4.22 -17.49 25.59
C VAL A 102 -4.28 -17.67 27.11
N ILE A 103 -5.11 -16.85 27.78
CA ILE A 103 -5.33 -16.86 29.23
C ILE A 103 -6.79 -17.22 29.60
N LEU A 104 -7.71 -17.13 28.64
CA LEU A 104 -9.12 -17.52 28.78
C LEU A 104 -9.66 -18.06 27.45
N ASP A 105 -10.47 -19.11 27.53
CA ASP A 105 -11.31 -19.59 26.42
C ASP A 105 -12.73 -19.82 26.95
N ARG A 106 -13.69 -19.09 26.39
CA ARG A 106 -15.14 -19.19 26.67
C ARG A 106 -15.96 -19.38 25.38
N ARG A 107 -15.34 -19.95 24.33
CA ARG A 107 -16.03 -20.33 23.07
C ARG A 107 -17.16 -21.36 23.25
N ASP A 108 -17.30 -21.93 24.46
CA ASP A 108 -18.39 -22.81 24.86
C ASP A 108 -19.71 -22.07 25.17
N ILE A 109 -19.62 -20.80 25.58
CA ILE A 109 -20.75 -19.99 26.06
C ILE A 109 -20.90 -18.65 25.33
N VAL A 110 -19.81 -18.07 24.80
CA VAL A 110 -19.83 -16.76 24.14
C VAL A 110 -20.60 -16.86 22.84
N TYR A 111 -21.64 -16.03 22.69
CA TYR A 111 -22.47 -15.98 21.50
C TYR A 111 -21.92 -14.96 20.50
N THR A 112 -21.77 -15.37 19.24
CA THR A 112 -21.07 -14.60 18.21
C THR A 112 -21.90 -14.46 16.94
N GLU A 113 -22.73 -13.42 16.88
CA GLU A 113 -23.51 -12.99 15.72
C GLU A 113 -23.60 -11.45 15.67
N GLN A 114 -23.43 -10.86 14.49
CA GLN A 114 -23.38 -9.41 14.25
C GLN A 114 -22.39 -8.63 15.14
N GLU A 115 -22.83 -7.91 16.18
CA GLU A 115 -21.96 -7.18 17.13
C GLU A 115 -21.62 -7.99 18.40
N THR A 116 -22.26 -9.15 18.60
CA THR A 116 -22.10 -9.95 19.83
C THR A 116 -20.80 -10.76 19.88
N GLY A 117 -20.34 -11.03 21.09
CA GLY A 117 -19.14 -11.81 21.38
C GLY A 117 -18.60 -11.55 22.79
N MET A 118 -17.31 -11.78 22.96
CA MET A 118 -16.54 -11.25 24.10
C MET A 118 -16.05 -9.84 23.75
N LEU A 119 -16.39 -8.88 24.60
CA LEU A 119 -16.30 -7.45 24.30
C LEU A 119 -15.29 -6.83 25.27
N GLY A 120 -15.68 -5.85 26.06
CA GLY A 120 -14.72 -5.16 26.93
C GLY A 120 -14.25 -5.96 28.14
N PHE A 121 -13.11 -5.57 28.69
CA PHE A 121 -12.56 -6.07 29.95
C PHE A 121 -11.84 -4.94 30.70
N THR A 122 -11.66 -5.07 32.02
CA THR A 122 -10.76 -4.18 32.78
C THR A 122 -10.39 -4.77 34.15
N TRP A 123 -9.54 -4.11 34.93
CA TRP A 123 -8.91 -4.63 36.15
C TRP A 123 -9.63 -4.26 37.46
N HIS A 124 -9.26 -4.92 38.55
CA HIS A 124 -9.35 -4.30 39.88
C HIS A 124 -8.34 -3.14 40.00
N PRO A 125 -8.66 -2.03 40.68
CA PRO A 125 -7.73 -0.91 40.84
C PRO A 125 -6.53 -1.23 41.77
N ASP A 126 -6.55 -2.41 42.41
CA ASP A 126 -5.44 -2.95 43.20
C ASP A 126 -4.83 -4.21 42.53
N PHE A 127 -4.99 -4.40 41.22
CA PHE A 127 -4.36 -5.52 40.51
C PHE A 127 -2.82 -5.33 40.50
N PRO A 128 -2.00 -6.37 40.78
CA PRO A 128 -2.36 -7.78 40.94
C PRO A 128 -2.69 -8.24 42.36
N ASP A 129 -2.52 -7.41 43.40
CA ASP A 129 -2.77 -7.77 44.81
C ASP A 129 -4.24 -8.19 45.06
N SER A 130 -5.16 -7.56 44.34
CA SER A 130 -6.50 -8.08 44.06
C SER A 130 -6.54 -8.59 42.61
N PRO A 131 -6.32 -9.89 42.37
CA PRO A 131 -6.13 -10.45 41.02
C PRO A 131 -7.46 -10.65 40.30
N TYR A 132 -8.29 -9.61 40.22
CA TYR A 132 -9.60 -9.66 39.55
C TYR A 132 -9.58 -8.91 38.22
N VAL A 133 -10.24 -9.52 37.23
CA VAL A 133 -10.48 -8.94 35.90
C VAL A 133 -11.97 -9.03 35.62
N TYR A 134 -12.57 -7.91 35.25
CA TYR A 134 -13.97 -7.77 34.84
C TYR A 134 -14.07 -7.98 33.34
N ILE A 135 -15.07 -8.70 32.85
CA ILE A 135 -15.28 -8.97 31.41
C ILE A 135 -16.76 -8.80 31.08
N ALA A 136 -17.04 -7.99 30.06
CA ALA A 136 -18.36 -7.86 29.45
C ALA A 136 -18.45 -8.74 28.19
N TYR A 137 -19.47 -9.58 28.11
CA TYR A 137 -19.71 -10.42 26.93
C TYR A 137 -21.17 -10.78 26.74
N VAL A 138 -21.49 -11.34 25.58
CA VAL A 138 -22.81 -11.90 25.27
C VAL A 138 -22.71 -13.42 25.42
N GLY A 139 -23.47 -13.99 26.36
CA GLY A 139 -23.52 -15.42 26.63
C GLY A 139 -24.79 -16.06 26.08
N GLY A 140 -24.72 -17.35 25.75
CA GLY A 140 -25.90 -18.15 25.39
C GLY A 140 -25.88 -18.65 23.95
N LYS A 141 -27.05 -18.70 23.31
CA LYS A 141 -27.27 -19.25 21.96
C LYS A 141 -28.37 -18.47 21.24
N LYS A 142 -28.46 -18.56 19.92
CA LYS A 142 -29.43 -17.81 19.08
C LYS A 142 -30.90 -17.82 19.56
N SER A 143 -31.33 -18.86 20.29
CA SER A 143 -32.70 -18.97 20.84
C SER A 143 -32.89 -18.37 22.24
N ASN A 144 -31.81 -18.11 22.97
CA ASN A 144 -31.75 -17.39 24.24
C ASN A 144 -30.30 -16.97 24.51
N PHE A 145 -30.02 -15.67 24.43
CA PHE A 145 -28.72 -15.08 24.70
C PHE A 145 -28.88 -13.75 25.47
N TRP A 146 -27.89 -13.44 26.29
CA TRP A 146 -27.95 -12.39 27.32
C TRP A 146 -26.62 -11.63 27.37
N ARG A 147 -26.65 -10.36 27.78
CA ARG A 147 -25.46 -9.51 27.96
C ARG A 147 -25.06 -9.57 29.43
N VAL A 148 -23.82 -9.97 29.74
CA VAL A 148 -23.35 -10.23 31.11
C VAL A 148 -22.03 -9.48 31.39
N VAL A 149 -21.85 -9.09 32.65
CA VAL A 149 -20.56 -8.66 33.19
C VAL A 149 -20.17 -9.65 34.30
N GLU A 150 -19.06 -10.37 34.09
CA GLU A 150 -18.50 -11.35 35.03
C GLU A 150 -17.15 -10.87 35.56
N ARG A 151 -16.86 -11.13 36.85
CA ARG A 151 -15.53 -10.97 37.45
C ARG A 151 -14.81 -12.31 37.54
N TYR A 152 -13.62 -12.39 36.96
CA TYR A 152 -12.73 -13.54 36.99
C TYR A 152 -11.60 -13.34 37.99
N THR A 153 -10.96 -14.45 38.39
CA THR A 153 -9.71 -14.46 39.16
C THR A 153 -8.55 -14.84 38.25
N TYR A 154 -7.45 -14.08 38.29
CA TYR A 154 -6.25 -14.31 37.50
C TYR A 154 -5.13 -14.92 38.34
N THR A 155 -4.82 -16.21 38.16
CA THR A 155 -3.62 -16.83 38.76
C THR A 155 -3.00 -17.86 37.80
N ASN A 156 -1.71 -18.10 37.95
CA ASN A 156 -0.95 -19.08 37.14
C ASN A 156 -1.10 -18.86 35.62
N ASP A 157 -1.10 -17.58 35.21
CA ASP A 157 -1.38 -17.10 33.85
C ASP A 157 -2.75 -17.53 33.26
N THR A 158 -3.78 -17.76 34.09
CA THR A 158 -5.13 -18.13 33.63
C THR A 158 -6.22 -17.36 34.33
N LEU A 159 -7.29 -17.03 33.60
CA LEU A 159 -8.54 -16.49 34.15
C LEU A 159 -9.52 -17.64 34.45
N HIS A 160 -10.08 -17.66 35.65
CA HIS A 160 -10.99 -18.70 36.13
C HIS A 160 -11.93 -18.17 37.21
N SER A 161 -12.81 -19.04 37.75
CA SER A 161 -13.80 -18.72 38.79
C SER A 161 -14.62 -17.46 38.47
N PRO A 162 -15.40 -17.46 37.38
CA PRO A 162 -16.30 -16.35 37.05
C PRO A 162 -17.36 -16.13 38.14
N VAL A 163 -17.65 -14.86 38.40
CA VAL A 163 -18.73 -14.39 39.27
C VAL A 163 -19.56 -13.39 38.47
N GLU A 164 -20.82 -13.74 38.16
CA GLU A 164 -21.76 -12.82 37.53
C GLU A 164 -22.06 -11.64 38.47
N LEU A 165 -21.82 -10.42 38.00
CA LEU A 165 -22.12 -9.17 38.73
C LEU A 165 -23.43 -8.57 38.25
N PHE A 166 -23.65 -8.63 36.94
CA PHE A 166 -24.82 -8.09 36.26
C PHE A 166 -25.14 -8.88 35.00
N ARG A 167 -26.43 -9.05 34.71
CA ARG A 167 -26.98 -9.65 33.49
C ARG A 167 -28.19 -8.87 32.99
N LEU A 168 -28.25 -8.65 31.68
CA LEU A 168 -29.43 -8.25 30.93
C LEU A 168 -29.93 -9.43 30.07
N ASP A 169 -31.19 -9.80 30.25
CA ASP A 169 -31.88 -10.88 29.54
C ASP A 169 -33.28 -10.39 29.14
N PRO A 170 -33.66 -10.42 27.84
CA PRO A 170 -32.85 -10.81 26.69
C PRO A 170 -31.79 -9.75 26.31
N ALA A 171 -30.81 -10.15 25.49
CA ALA A 171 -30.03 -9.23 24.68
C ALA A 171 -30.51 -9.22 23.21
N GLU A 172 -29.97 -8.29 22.41
CA GLU A 172 -30.16 -8.20 20.95
C GLU A 172 -28.81 -8.39 20.24
N VAL A 173 -28.75 -8.67 18.93
CA VAL A 173 -27.47 -8.92 18.23
C VAL A 173 -26.71 -7.65 17.81
N TYR A 174 -27.34 -6.48 17.93
CA TYR A 174 -26.78 -5.17 17.63
C TYR A 174 -26.69 -4.27 18.87
N HIS A 175 -25.85 -3.23 18.80
CA HIS A 175 -25.67 -2.18 19.81
C HIS A 175 -25.43 -2.70 21.23
N GLN A 176 -24.28 -3.34 21.43
CA GLN A 176 -23.92 -3.92 22.73
C GLN A 176 -23.33 -2.90 23.71
N GLY A 177 -22.68 -1.83 23.25
CA GLY A 177 -21.78 -1.06 24.10
C GLY A 177 -20.66 -1.96 24.64
N CYS A 178 -20.74 -2.31 25.92
CA CYS A 178 -19.86 -3.26 26.64
C CYS A 178 -18.39 -2.83 26.78
N ARG A 179 -18.08 -1.53 26.72
CA ARG A 179 -16.79 -1.00 27.19
C ARG A 179 -16.82 -0.91 28.72
N LEU A 180 -15.69 -1.22 29.38
CA LEU A 180 -15.54 -1.17 30.83
C LEU A 180 -14.49 -0.12 31.26
N ASP A 181 -14.60 0.37 32.50
CA ASP A 181 -13.57 1.14 33.19
C ASP A 181 -13.66 0.92 34.71
N VAL A 182 -12.55 1.01 35.43
CA VAL A 182 -12.55 1.17 36.88
C VAL A 182 -11.72 2.38 37.29
N GLY A 183 -12.41 3.51 37.45
CA GLY A 183 -11.81 4.77 37.86
C GLY A 183 -11.34 4.82 39.33
N PRO A 184 -10.67 5.92 39.72
CA PRO A 184 -10.20 6.15 41.09
C PRO A 184 -11.35 6.30 42.12
N ASP A 185 -12.60 6.44 41.68
CA ASP A 185 -13.78 6.34 42.54
C ASP A 185 -14.12 4.90 42.98
N ARG A 186 -13.33 3.91 42.49
CA ARG A 186 -13.42 2.48 42.79
C ARG A 186 -14.82 1.94 42.51
N LYS A 187 -15.29 2.22 41.31
CA LYS A 187 -16.54 1.72 40.73
C LYS A 187 -16.25 1.09 39.38
N LEU A 188 -16.99 0.04 39.05
CA LEU A 188 -17.02 -0.51 37.71
C LEU A 188 -18.02 0.28 36.88
N TRP A 189 -17.56 0.83 35.76
CA TRP A 189 -18.36 1.54 34.78
C TRP A 189 -18.63 0.61 33.59
N VAL A 190 -19.84 0.64 33.05
CA VAL A 190 -20.27 -0.24 31.95
C VAL A 190 -21.05 0.58 30.93
N THR A 191 -20.59 0.60 29.68
CA THR A 191 -21.37 1.22 28.59
C THR A 191 -22.43 0.25 28.07
N MET A 192 -23.64 0.72 27.80
CA MET A 192 -24.76 -0.13 27.39
C MET A 192 -25.48 0.47 26.18
N GLY A 193 -25.29 -0.12 25.00
CA GLY A 193 -26.10 0.22 23.82
C GLY A 193 -27.58 -0.14 24.01
N ASP A 194 -28.43 0.44 23.15
CA ASP A 194 -29.90 0.45 23.26
C ASP A 194 -30.59 -0.88 22.96
N SER A 195 -29.90 -1.84 22.32
CA SER A 195 -30.45 -3.16 21.96
C SER A 195 -31.80 -3.04 21.20
N PRO A 196 -31.77 -2.66 19.90
CA PRO A 196 -32.94 -2.15 19.18
C PRO A 196 -34.19 -3.03 19.26
N GLY A 197 -35.27 -2.47 19.80
CA GLY A 197 -36.56 -3.15 19.92
C GLY A 197 -36.77 -3.96 21.20
N VAL A 198 -35.80 -3.99 22.13
CA VAL A 198 -35.96 -4.62 23.45
C VAL A 198 -36.80 -3.73 24.39
N ASP A 199 -36.44 -2.45 24.53
CA ASP A 199 -37.19 -1.42 25.30
C ASP A 199 -36.73 -0.02 24.84
N SER A 200 -37.06 1.05 25.58
CA SER A 200 -36.62 2.43 25.31
C SER A 200 -35.33 2.82 26.02
N ALA A 201 -34.38 3.41 25.28
CA ALA A 201 -33.16 4.02 25.80
C ALA A 201 -33.42 5.24 26.71
N ALA A 202 -34.51 5.97 26.48
CA ALA A 202 -34.86 7.18 27.24
C ALA A 202 -35.56 6.88 28.59
N ALA A 203 -36.00 5.62 28.80
CA ALA A 203 -36.72 5.20 30.00
C ALA A 203 -35.76 4.83 31.15
N ASP A 204 -36.05 5.34 32.35
CA ASP A 204 -35.21 5.18 33.55
C ASP A 204 -35.28 3.77 34.16
N SER A 205 -36.31 3.00 33.81
CA SER A 205 -36.52 1.62 34.24
C SER A 205 -35.68 0.58 33.48
N THR A 206 -34.91 1.00 32.47
CA THR A 206 -34.19 0.11 31.54
C THR A 206 -32.68 0.29 31.69
N LEU A 207 -31.92 -0.79 31.52
CA LEU A 207 -30.45 -0.77 31.59
C LEU A 207 -29.79 -0.72 30.19
N ILE A 208 -30.59 -0.46 29.15
CA ILE A 208 -30.17 -0.32 27.75
C ILE A 208 -30.13 1.15 27.36
N GLY A 209 -29.18 1.54 26.51
CA GLY A 209 -28.98 2.93 26.12
C GLY A 209 -28.52 3.83 27.28
N LYS A 210 -27.69 3.28 28.16
CA LYS A 210 -27.22 3.87 29.42
C LYS A 210 -25.70 3.83 29.53
N ILE A 211 -25.15 4.61 30.45
CA ILE A 211 -23.90 4.25 31.12
C ILE A 211 -24.25 3.88 32.56
N LEU A 212 -23.75 2.72 32.99
CA LEU A 212 -23.95 2.19 34.33
C LEU A 212 -22.70 2.42 35.18
N ARG A 213 -22.91 2.62 36.48
CA ARG A 213 -21.87 2.74 37.51
C ARG A 213 -22.25 1.85 38.69
N MET A 214 -21.39 0.91 39.04
CA MET A 214 -21.63 -0.10 40.08
C MET A 214 -20.44 -0.27 41.01
N ASN A 215 -20.69 -0.78 42.22
CA ASN A 215 -19.62 -1.20 43.11
C ASN A 215 -18.87 -2.41 42.51
N LEU A 216 -17.66 -2.67 43.00
CA LEU A 216 -16.76 -3.73 42.49
C LEU A 216 -17.27 -5.18 42.72
N ASP A 217 -18.43 -5.32 43.33
CA ASP A 217 -19.21 -6.55 43.56
C ASP A 217 -20.54 -6.59 42.77
N GLY A 218 -20.84 -5.58 41.93
CA GLY A 218 -22.08 -5.46 41.17
C GLY A 218 -23.21 -4.69 41.86
N SER A 219 -23.07 -4.34 43.14
CA SER A 219 -24.12 -3.62 43.88
C SER A 219 -24.26 -2.15 43.48
N VAL A 220 -25.43 -1.56 43.73
CA VAL A 220 -25.69 -0.13 43.47
C VAL A 220 -24.89 0.73 44.46
N PRO A 221 -24.13 1.75 44.00
CA PRO A 221 -23.47 2.72 44.87
C PRO A 221 -24.47 3.70 45.50
N ASP A 222 -24.32 3.97 46.80
CA ASP A 222 -25.12 4.97 47.52
C ASP A 222 -24.95 6.41 46.99
N ASP A 223 -23.85 6.66 46.26
CA ASP A 223 -23.49 7.94 45.64
C ASP A 223 -23.81 8.02 44.13
N ASN A 224 -24.55 7.05 43.57
CA ASN A 224 -25.04 7.18 42.19
C ASN A 224 -26.03 8.36 42.07
N PRO A 225 -26.05 9.05 40.91
CA PRO A 225 -26.83 10.29 40.75
C PRO A 225 -28.35 10.07 40.78
N ILE A 226 -28.79 8.82 40.66
CA ILE A 226 -30.20 8.41 40.79
C ILE A 226 -30.26 7.30 41.86
N PRO A 227 -30.77 7.59 43.07
CA PRO A 227 -30.71 6.66 44.19
C PRO A 227 -31.36 5.30 43.89
N GLY A 228 -30.62 4.22 44.17
CA GLY A 228 -31.11 2.84 44.00
C GLY A 228 -31.04 2.29 42.57
N LEU A 229 -30.54 3.04 41.58
CA LEU A 229 -30.30 2.57 40.21
C LEU A 229 -28.81 2.46 39.87
N LEU A 230 -28.46 1.50 39.03
CA LEU A 230 -27.12 1.38 38.42
C LEU A 230 -26.84 2.51 37.39
N MET A 231 -27.87 3.24 36.97
CA MET A 231 -27.81 4.24 35.91
C MET A 231 -27.06 5.51 36.35
N TYR A 232 -26.06 5.91 35.56
CA TYR A 232 -25.34 7.17 35.70
C TYR A 232 -25.83 8.22 34.68
N SER A 233 -26.04 7.79 33.43
CA SER A 233 -26.59 8.59 32.32
C SER A 233 -27.50 7.74 31.43
N LYS A 234 -28.28 8.40 30.57
CA LYS A 234 -29.26 7.79 29.67
C LYS A 234 -29.34 8.50 28.32
N GLY A 235 -30.15 7.95 27.42
CA GLY A 235 -30.35 8.51 26.09
C GLY A 235 -29.17 8.22 25.17
N HIS A 236 -28.55 7.03 25.32
CA HIS A 236 -27.48 6.54 24.46
C HIS A 236 -28.00 5.49 23.46
N ARG A 237 -27.40 5.45 22.28
CA ARG A 237 -27.58 4.47 21.21
C ARG A 237 -26.59 3.32 21.31
N ASN A 238 -25.28 3.57 21.24
CA ASN A 238 -24.24 2.52 21.21
C ASN A 238 -22.84 3.06 21.55
N VAL A 239 -22.59 3.38 22.82
CA VAL A 239 -21.27 3.86 23.30
C VAL A 239 -20.24 2.72 23.27
N GLN A 240 -19.23 2.81 22.41
CA GLN A 240 -18.14 1.82 22.29
C GLN A 240 -16.73 2.36 22.63
N GLY A 241 -16.61 3.65 22.95
CA GLY A 241 -15.43 4.25 23.57
C GLY A 241 -15.74 4.92 24.89
N PHE A 242 -14.81 4.82 25.83
CA PHE A 242 -14.87 5.39 27.17
C PHE A 242 -13.44 5.66 27.63
N THR A 243 -13.15 6.87 28.10
CA THR A 243 -11.85 7.21 28.70
C THR A 243 -12.01 8.25 29.80
N ARG A 244 -11.01 8.37 30.66
CA ARG A 244 -11.04 9.19 31.87
C ARG A 244 -9.81 10.07 31.95
N LEU A 245 -10.02 11.38 32.09
CA LEU A 245 -8.93 12.34 32.29
C LEU A 245 -8.42 12.33 33.74
N PRO A 246 -7.19 12.77 34.00
CA PRO A 246 -6.64 12.92 35.36
C PRO A 246 -7.45 13.84 36.30
N ASN A 247 -8.28 14.73 35.75
CA ASN A 247 -9.19 15.60 36.52
C ASN A 247 -10.50 14.90 36.95
N GLY A 248 -10.76 13.68 36.46
CA GLY A 248 -11.97 12.90 36.72
C GLY A 248 -13.03 12.96 35.61
N ASN A 249 -12.92 13.88 34.64
CA ASN A 249 -13.83 13.96 33.50
C ASN A 249 -13.82 12.66 32.71
N ILE A 250 -15.01 12.13 32.40
CA ILE A 250 -15.19 10.97 31.52
C ILE A 250 -15.60 11.48 30.15
N TRP A 251 -14.96 10.96 29.11
CA TRP A 251 -15.33 11.19 27.72
C TRP A 251 -15.70 9.86 27.05
N THR A 252 -16.68 9.89 26.16
CA THR A 252 -17.20 8.70 25.48
C THR A 252 -17.40 8.94 23.99
N SER A 253 -17.42 7.86 23.22
CA SER A 253 -17.70 7.90 21.79
C SER A 253 -18.67 6.81 21.35
N GLU A 254 -19.53 7.18 20.39
CA GLU A 254 -20.84 6.57 20.26
C GLU A 254 -21.31 6.49 18.79
N HIS A 255 -21.82 5.32 18.39
CA HIS A 255 -22.31 5.14 17.01
C HIS A 255 -23.67 5.79 16.84
N GLY A 256 -23.72 6.76 15.93
CA GLY A 256 -24.93 7.40 15.45
C GLY A 256 -25.75 6.53 14.51
N ASN A 257 -26.91 7.05 14.09
CA ASN A 257 -27.85 6.33 13.24
C ASN A 257 -27.57 6.58 11.75
N VAL A 258 -26.51 5.95 11.22
CA VAL A 258 -25.98 6.14 9.85
C VAL A 258 -25.27 7.48 9.63
N THR A 259 -25.72 8.55 10.29
CA THR A 259 -25.03 9.84 10.48
C THR A 259 -25.02 10.18 11.98
N GLU A 260 -24.49 11.34 12.34
CA GLU A 260 -24.45 11.82 13.73
C GLU A 260 -23.74 10.86 14.71
N ASP A 261 -22.53 10.41 14.35
CA ASP A 261 -21.63 9.73 15.29
C ASP A 261 -21.02 10.74 16.27
N GLU A 262 -21.00 10.44 17.57
CA GLU A 262 -20.78 11.45 18.62
C GLU A 262 -19.51 11.25 19.45
N VAL A 263 -19.00 12.37 19.99
CA VAL A 263 -18.08 12.41 21.13
C VAL A 263 -18.70 13.24 22.26
N ASN A 264 -18.86 12.62 23.42
CA ASN A 264 -19.64 13.11 24.55
C ASN A 264 -18.77 13.35 25.79
N LEU A 265 -18.97 14.48 26.47
CA LEU A 265 -18.48 14.72 27.83
C LEU A 265 -19.56 14.26 28.82
N LEU A 266 -19.23 13.29 29.66
CA LEU A 266 -20.21 12.59 30.49
C LEU A 266 -20.58 13.37 31.76
N GLN A 267 -21.88 13.55 32.01
CA GLN A 267 -22.42 14.26 33.18
C GLN A 267 -23.33 13.35 34.03
N PRO A 268 -23.35 13.52 35.37
CA PRO A 268 -24.24 12.77 36.27
C PRO A 268 -25.72 13.08 35.99
N ASN A 269 -26.54 12.03 35.88
CA ASN A 269 -27.95 12.12 35.44
C ASN A 269 -28.11 12.75 34.03
N GLY A 270 -27.07 12.71 33.20
CA GLY A 270 -27.09 13.26 31.85
C GLY A 270 -28.04 12.50 30.91
N ASN A 271 -28.69 13.26 30.02
CA ASN A 271 -29.59 12.74 29.00
C ASN A 271 -29.02 13.11 27.61
N TYR A 272 -28.62 12.12 26.82
CA TYR A 272 -27.96 12.31 25.52
C TYR A 272 -28.93 12.17 24.33
N GLY A 273 -30.23 12.32 24.57
CA GLY A 273 -31.23 12.57 23.54
C GLY A 273 -31.76 11.37 22.75
N TRP A 274 -30.99 10.29 22.58
CA TRP A 274 -31.44 9.12 21.81
C TRP A 274 -32.68 8.46 22.44
N PRO A 275 -33.72 8.10 21.66
CA PRO A 275 -33.79 8.10 20.19
C PRO A 275 -34.52 9.32 19.57
N ILE A 276 -34.72 10.40 20.32
CA ILE A 276 -35.51 11.55 19.87
C ILE A 276 -34.64 12.61 19.17
N VAL A 277 -33.41 12.80 19.65
CA VAL A 277 -32.39 13.70 19.09
C VAL A 277 -31.19 12.84 18.67
N GLN A 278 -30.49 13.24 17.61
CA GLN A 278 -29.28 12.59 17.10
C GLN A 278 -28.22 13.64 16.80
N GLY A 279 -27.08 13.63 17.49
CA GLY A 279 -26.08 14.69 17.33
C GLY A 279 -26.49 15.99 18.05
N MET A 280 -26.42 17.11 17.33
CA MET A 280 -26.75 18.44 17.87
C MET A 280 -28.27 18.67 17.91
N CYS A 281 -28.75 19.58 18.75
CA CYS A 281 -30.15 19.99 18.79
C CYS A 281 -30.46 20.97 17.64
N ASP A 282 -30.32 20.55 16.37
CA ASP A 282 -30.33 21.45 15.22
C ASP A 282 -31.71 21.70 14.57
N ASP A 283 -32.67 20.78 14.69
CA ASP A 283 -34.05 21.01 14.24
C ASP A 283 -34.82 21.97 15.19
N GLU A 284 -35.33 23.08 14.64
CA GLU A 284 -36.07 24.13 15.37
C GLU A 284 -37.52 23.75 15.76
N GLU A 285 -38.16 22.81 15.04
CA GLU A 285 -39.58 22.47 15.22
C GLU A 285 -39.77 21.22 16.11
N PHE A 286 -38.82 20.27 16.07
CA PHE A 286 -38.92 18.97 16.73
C PHE A 286 -37.85 18.75 17.81
N GLU A 287 -36.57 19.00 17.51
CA GLU A 287 -35.48 18.66 18.44
C GLU A 287 -35.31 19.69 19.54
N LYS A 288 -35.15 20.98 19.22
CA LYS A 288 -34.96 22.03 20.26
C LYS A 288 -36.04 22.04 21.34
N PRO A 289 -37.36 21.93 21.03
CA PRO A 289 -38.39 21.83 22.05
C PRO A 289 -38.28 20.58 22.94
N TYR A 290 -37.73 19.47 22.42
CA TYR A 290 -37.41 18.29 23.22
C TYR A 290 -36.14 18.51 24.06
N CYS A 291 -35.08 19.11 23.49
CA CYS A 291 -33.84 19.40 24.21
C CYS A 291 -34.09 20.30 25.43
N ASP A 292 -34.82 21.39 25.26
CA ASP A 292 -35.22 22.32 26.33
C ASP A 292 -36.04 21.64 27.44
N SER A 293 -36.94 20.72 27.08
CA SER A 293 -37.90 20.12 28.02
C SER A 293 -37.40 18.82 28.68
N ALA A 294 -36.51 18.08 28.02
CA ALA A 294 -35.91 16.84 28.51
C ALA A 294 -34.48 17.03 29.04
N GLY A 295 -33.92 18.25 28.98
CA GLY A 295 -32.57 18.57 29.46
C GLY A 295 -31.49 17.81 28.70
N VAL A 296 -31.57 17.79 27.37
CA VAL A 296 -30.60 17.09 26.53
C VAL A 296 -29.24 17.78 26.60
N ILE A 297 -28.19 16.97 26.73
CA ILE A 297 -26.80 17.41 26.69
C ILE A 297 -26.30 17.14 25.28
N GLU A 298 -26.04 18.20 24.52
CA GLU A 298 -25.46 18.10 23.17
C GLU A 298 -24.05 17.50 23.22
N PRO A 299 -23.65 16.74 22.18
CA PRO A 299 -22.31 16.22 22.06
C PRO A 299 -21.29 17.34 21.84
N LYS A 300 -20.06 17.09 22.27
CA LYS A 300 -18.95 18.03 22.07
C LYS A 300 -18.38 17.99 20.66
N TRP A 301 -18.67 16.91 19.93
CA TRP A 301 -18.48 16.82 18.48
C TRP A 301 -19.47 15.79 17.92
N SER A 302 -20.02 16.09 16.74
CA SER A 302 -20.74 15.13 15.91
C SER A 302 -20.05 15.03 14.54
N SER A 303 -20.09 13.85 13.91
CA SER A 303 -19.72 13.69 12.49
C SER A 303 -20.59 14.53 11.55
N GLY A 304 -21.79 14.90 12.00
CA GLY A 304 -22.81 15.51 11.16
C GLY A 304 -23.33 14.55 10.09
N ASN A 305 -24.01 15.14 9.11
CA ASN A 305 -24.52 14.50 7.91
C ASN A 305 -23.43 14.10 6.89
N ASN A 306 -22.14 14.16 7.25
CA ASN A 306 -21.01 13.78 6.39
C ASN A 306 -20.86 12.26 6.20
N GLY A 307 -21.70 11.46 6.86
CA GLY A 307 -21.72 10.01 6.79
C GLY A 307 -21.05 9.33 7.98
N THR A 308 -21.37 8.04 8.18
CA THR A 308 -20.92 7.27 9.36
C THR A 308 -19.40 7.10 9.38
N VAL A 309 -18.76 7.55 10.46
CA VAL A 309 -17.41 7.14 10.84
C VAL A 309 -17.42 5.84 11.65
N ALA A 310 -18.48 5.59 12.41
CA ALA A 310 -18.68 4.45 13.32
C ALA A 310 -17.56 4.35 14.39
N PRO A 311 -17.56 5.21 15.42
CA PRO A 311 -16.50 5.33 16.41
C PRO A 311 -16.54 4.22 17.45
N CYS A 312 -15.40 3.92 18.04
CA CYS A 312 -15.25 2.81 18.98
C CYS A 312 -14.25 3.20 20.06
N GLY A 313 -13.19 2.43 20.28
CA GLY A 313 -12.24 2.68 21.37
C GLY A 313 -11.68 4.11 21.40
N MET A 314 -11.47 4.62 22.60
CA MET A 314 -10.98 5.97 22.86
C MET A 314 -10.05 5.98 24.06
N GLN A 315 -8.96 6.74 23.99
CA GLN A 315 -8.07 6.99 25.13
C GLN A 315 -7.60 8.45 25.19
N TYR A 316 -7.39 8.98 26.40
CA TYR A 316 -6.77 10.29 26.59
C TYR A 316 -5.24 10.20 26.53
N TYR A 317 -4.62 10.93 25.61
CA TYR A 317 -3.17 11.02 25.47
C TYR A 317 -2.63 12.36 25.98
N ASN A 318 -1.67 12.29 26.90
CA ASN A 318 -0.91 13.45 27.36
C ASN A 318 0.50 13.07 27.87
N HIS A 319 1.37 12.64 26.95
CA HIS A 319 2.75 12.26 27.26
C HIS A 319 3.75 12.87 26.25
N GLU A 320 5.04 12.92 26.62
CA GLU A 320 6.08 13.59 25.83
C GLU A 320 6.48 12.86 24.53
N ARG A 321 6.16 11.56 24.40
CA ARG A 321 6.62 10.71 23.28
C ARG A 321 6.04 11.12 21.92
N TYR A 322 4.80 11.60 21.89
CA TYR A 322 4.17 12.17 20.69
C TYR A 322 3.68 13.60 21.03
N PRO A 323 4.56 14.62 20.98
CA PRO A 323 4.24 15.97 21.50
C PRO A 323 3.01 16.62 20.85
N VAL A 324 2.74 16.27 19.60
CA VAL A 324 1.61 16.75 18.80
C VAL A 324 0.26 16.14 19.20
N LEU A 325 0.26 14.99 19.90
CA LEU A 325 -0.94 14.32 20.42
C LEU A 325 -1.31 14.76 21.85
N LYS A 326 -0.52 15.62 22.50
CA LYS A 326 -0.76 16.04 23.89
C LYS A 326 -2.16 16.63 24.11
N ASN A 327 -2.64 16.50 25.34
CA ASN A 327 -3.97 16.90 25.80
C ASN A 327 -5.09 16.58 24.79
N SER A 328 -5.07 15.38 24.20
CA SER A 328 -6.03 15.00 23.16
C SER A 328 -6.70 13.67 23.47
N LEU A 329 -7.97 13.53 23.09
CA LEU A 329 -8.62 12.22 22.98
C LEU A 329 -8.19 11.59 21.65
N LEU A 330 -7.73 10.34 21.69
CA LEU A 330 -7.45 9.52 20.52
C LEU A 330 -8.59 8.52 20.36
N MET A 331 -9.27 8.51 19.22
CA MET A 331 -10.47 7.70 18.98
C MET A 331 -10.36 6.90 17.68
N THR A 332 -10.47 5.58 17.76
CA THR A 332 -10.51 4.70 16.58
C THR A 332 -11.91 4.64 15.96
N THR A 333 -11.97 4.44 14.64
CA THR A 333 -13.23 4.34 13.88
C THR A 333 -13.25 3.14 12.95
N LEU A 334 -14.39 2.43 12.94
CA LEU A 334 -14.59 1.21 12.18
C LEU A 334 -14.84 1.47 10.69
N LYS A 335 -15.70 2.45 10.34
CA LYS A 335 -16.20 2.61 8.97
C LYS A 335 -15.44 3.69 8.18
N ASN A 336 -14.96 4.75 8.85
CA ASN A 336 -14.00 5.67 8.23
C ASN A 336 -12.60 5.04 8.13
N GLY A 337 -12.23 4.21 9.11
CA GLY A 337 -10.89 3.63 9.20
C GLY A 337 -9.83 4.64 9.65
N THR A 338 -10.22 5.60 10.49
CA THR A 338 -9.42 6.75 10.96
C THR A 338 -9.13 6.65 12.45
N LEU A 339 -7.95 7.10 12.87
CA LEU A 339 -7.66 7.51 14.24
C LEU A 339 -7.92 9.02 14.36
N PHE A 340 -9.02 9.40 14.98
CA PHE A 340 -9.29 10.82 15.26
C PHE A 340 -8.47 11.29 16.47
N GLN A 341 -8.01 12.53 16.40
CA GLN A 341 -7.44 13.27 17.51
C GLN A 341 -8.35 14.47 17.82
N PHE A 342 -8.91 14.53 19.02
CA PHE A 342 -9.65 15.68 19.53
C PHE A 342 -8.79 16.40 20.57
N THR A 343 -8.13 17.50 20.19
CA THR A 343 -7.36 18.31 21.14
C THR A 343 -8.33 19.04 22.06
N LEU A 344 -8.10 18.92 23.37
CA LEU A 344 -8.94 19.53 24.40
C LEU A 344 -8.40 20.90 24.84
N ASN A 345 -9.29 21.70 25.42
CA ASN A 345 -8.94 22.89 26.19
C ASN A 345 -8.20 22.55 27.51
N GLU A 346 -7.71 23.58 28.21
CA GLU A 346 -6.85 23.42 29.40
C GLU A 346 -7.53 22.71 30.58
N ASP A 347 -8.85 22.88 30.76
CA ASP A 347 -9.63 22.21 31.81
C ASP A 347 -10.20 20.84 31.40
N GLY A 348 -10.02 20.42 30.14
CA GLY A 348 -10.49 19.13 29.63
C GLY A 348 -12.02 18.99 29.53
N THR A 349 -12.74 20.10 29.34
CA THR A 349 -14.21 20.15 29.18
C THR A 349 -14.69 20.47 27.76
N ASP A 350 -13.79 20.82 26.83
CA ASP A 350 -14.19 21.14 25.45
C ASP A 350 -13.15 20.78 24.38
N ILE A 351 -13.63 20.54 23.15
CA ILE A 351 -12.81 20.21 21.99
C ILE A 351 -12.44 21.49 21.23
N VAL A 352 -11.14 21.79 21.13
CA VAL A 352 -10.63 23.02 20.46
C VAL A 352 -10.05 22.78 19.08
N ALA A 353 -9.71 21.53 18.74
CA ALA A 353 -9.31 21.12 17.39
C ALA A 353 -9.59 19.63 17.13
N VAL A 354 -9.81 19.29 15.86
CA VAL A 354 -9.97 17.90 15.40
C VAL A 354 -8.96 17.63 14.29
N ARG A 355 -8.29 16.49 14.32
CA ARG A 355 -7.45 15.97 13.23
C ARG A 355 -7.80 14.52 12.91
N GLU A 356 -7.66 14.13 11.65
CA GLU A 356 -7.80 12.74 11.20
C GLU A 356 -6.43 12.15 10.87
N HIS A 357 -6.06 11.05 11.52
CA HIS A 357 -4.82 10.31 11.30
C HIS A 357 -5.11 8.92 10.71
N LEU A 358 -4.16 8.41 9.92
CA LEU A 358 -4.13 7.01 9.44
C LEU A 358 -5.35 6.55 8.61
N GLN A 359 -6.22 7.47 8.15
CA GLN A 359 -7.47 7.19 7.42
C GLN A 359 -7.29 6.09 6.34
N ARG A 360 -8.03 4.99 6.53
CA ARG A 360 -8.08 3.75 5.72
C ARG A 360 -6.76 3.00 5.53
N SER A 361 -5.64 3.46 6.10
CA SER A 361 -4.33 2.84 5.92
C SER A 361 -4.20 1.44 6.53
N MET A 362 -5.09 1.09 7.46
CA MET A 362 -5.09 -0.19 8.20
C MET A 362 -6.43 -0.94 8.11
N GLY A 363 -7.36 -0.43 7.31
CA GLY A 363 -8.75 -0.91 7.29
C GLY A 363 -9.56 -0.32 8.45
N ARG A 364 -10.43 -1.15 9.04
CA ARG A 364 -11.26 -0.85 10.22
C ARG A 364 -10.38 -0.88 11.47
N MET A 365 -10.34 0.18 12.26
CA MET A 365 -9.67 0.19 13.57
C MET A 365 -10.71 0.19 14.69
N ARG A 366 -10.51 -0.63 15.74
CA ARG A 366 -11.53 -0.87 16.78
C ARG A 366 -11.17 -0.32 18.16
N ASP A 367 -9.89 -0.30 18.52
CA ASP A 367 -9.47 0.15 19.83
C ASP A 367 -8.02 0.64 19.89
N VAL A 368 -7.70 1.38 20.96
CA VAL A 368 -6.43 2.04 21.23
C VAL A 368 -5.99 1.83 22.69
N ALA A 369 -4.75 1.36 22.88
CA ALA A 369 -4.10 1.24 24.19
C ALA A 369 -2.90 2.19 24.30
N ILE A 370 -2.62 2.68 25.51
CA ILE A 370 -1.47 3.54 25.81
C ILE A 370 -0.63 2.90 26.92
N SER A 371 0.69 2.79 26.75
CA SER A 371 1.60 2.29 27.79
C SER A 371 2.01 3.37 28.80
N PRO A 372 2.57 3.01 29.97
CA PRO A 372 3.12 3.98 30.92
C PRO A 372 4.27 4.85 30.39
N ASP A 373 5.04 4.38 29.39
CA ASP A 373 6.03 5.18 28.65
C ASP A 373 5.45 5.87 27.40
N GLY A 374 4.12 5.94 27.34
CA GLY A 374 3.30 6.66 26.37
C GLY A 374 3.50 6.23 24.93
N ARG A 375 3.73 4.93 24.67
CA ARG A 375 3.58 4.26 23.37
C ARG A 375 2.09 4.12 23.07
N ILE A 376 1.71 4.15 21.81
CA ILE A 376 0.31 3.99 21.39
C ILE A 376 0.20 2.71 20.56
N PHE A 377 -0.74 1.83 20.93
CA PHE A 377 -1.07 0.61 20.20
C PHE A 377 -2.50 0.71 19.67
N LEU A 378 -2.75 0.20 18.46
CA LEU A 378 -4.08 0.14 17.85
C LEU A 378 -4.42 -1.30 17.45
N CYS A 379 -5.70 -1.69 17.50
CA CYS A 379 -6.16 -2.96 16.94
C CYS A 379 -7.04 -2.79 15.68
N THR A 380 -6.93 -3.71 14.72
CA THR A 380 -7.79 -3.77 13.53
C THR A 380 -9.01 -4.67 13.76
N SER A 381 -10.06 -4.45 12.97
CA SER A 381 -11.34 -5.18 13.05
C SER A 381 -11.88 -5.50 11.65
N ASN A 382 -10.96 -5.91 10.77
CA ASN A 382 -11.12 -6.21 9.36
C ASN A 382 -11.78 -7.57 9.09
N ARG A 383 -11.71 -8.54 10.03
CA ARG A 383 -12.42 -9.83 9.91
C ARG A 383 -13.92 -9.73 10.23
N GLU A 384 -14.46 -8.53 10.44
CA GLU A 384 -15.90 -8.29 10.60
C GLU A 384 -16.69 -8.30 9.27
N PRO A 385 -18.00 -8.62 9.31
CA PRO A 385 -18.91 -8.37 8.19
C PRO A 385 -18.89 -6.90 7.74
N ASN A 386 -19.10 -6.67 6.43
CA ASN A 386 -19.15 -5.33 5.82
C ASN A 386 -17.85 -4.52 5.89
N THR A 387 -16.69 -5.19 5.96
CA THR A 387 -15.39 -4.58 5.64
C THR A 387 -15.27 -4.23 4.14
N TYR A 388 -14.26 -3.44 3.76
CA TYR A 388 -14.07 -2.93 2.40
C TYR A 388 -12.78 -3.46 1.75
N ASN A 389 -12.84 -3.77 0.45
CA ASN A 389 -11.70 -4.24 -0.34
C ASN A 389 -10.50 -3.26 -0.23
N PRO A 390 -9.26 -3.72 0.02
CA PRO A 390 -8.77 -5.11 -0.04
C PRO A 390 -8.90 -5.92 1.26
N PHE A 391 -9.53 -5.39 2.31
CA PHE A 391 -9.60 -6.05 3.62
C PHE A 391 -10.62 -7.20 3.65
N PRO A 392 -10.42 -8.25 4.47
CA PRO A 392 -9.24 -8.48 5.32
C PRO A 392 -8.02 -8.92 4.52
N LEU A 393 -6.85 -8.44 4.93
CA LEU A 393 -5.56 -8.95 4.47
C LEU A 393 -5.27 -10.31 5.10
N VAL A 394 -4.22 -10.99 4.61
CA VAL A 394 -3.81 -12.32 5.09
C VAL A 394 -3.40 -12.31 6.56
N ASP A 395 -2.83 -11.20 7.03
CA ASP A 395 -2.26 -11.00 8.37
C ASP A 395 -3.22 -10.30 9.36
N ASP A 396 -4.34 -9.75 8.88
CA ASP A 396 -5.42 -9.25 9.73
C ASP A 396 -6.04 -10.40 10.56
N ASP A 397 -6.64 -10.17 11.74
CA ASP A 397 -6.62 -8.89 12.46
C ASP A 397 -5.34 -8.74 13.29
N ARG A 398 -4.94 -7.49 13.49
CA ARG A 398 -3.63 -7.10 14.00
C ARG A 398 -3.73 -6.23 15.24
N ILE A 399 -2.67 -6.27 16.04
CA ILE A 399 -2.30 -5.15 16.90
C ILE A 399 -1.02 -4.54 16.33
N VAL A 400 -0.97 -3.22 16.28
CA VAL A 400 0.17 -2.44 15.79
C VAL A 400 0.61 -1.43 16.84
N GLU A 401 1.89 -1.08 16.84
CA GLU A 401 2.42 0.05 17.60
C GLU A 401 2.62 1.23 16.65
N LEU A 402 2.13 2.42 17.02
CA LEU A 402 2.52 3.67 16.37
C LEU A 402 3.93 4.05 16.80
N LEU A 403 4.79 4.40 15.85
CA LEU A 403 6.16 4.83 16.14
C LEU A 403 6.29 6.33 15.84
N PRO A 404 6.96 7.10 16.73
CA PRO A 404 7.11 8.53 16.55
C PRO A 404 7.98 8.80 15.34
N VAL A 405 7.67 9.88 14.63
CA VAL A 405 8.53 10.38 13.57
C VAL A 405 9.51 11.32 14.22
N GLU A 406 10.73 10.81 14.45
CA GLU A 406 11.85 11.71 14.74
C GLU A 406 12.07 12.63 13.53
N ASP A 407 12.38 13.91 13.80
CA ASP A 407 12.25 15.02 12.84
C ASP A 407 13.41 15.03 11.82
N SER A 408 13.50 13.95 11.05
CA SER A 408 14.52 13.65 10.07
C SER A 408 13.90 12.90 8.89
N ALA A 409 13.69 13.60 7.79
CA ALA A 409 13.23 13.00 6.53
C ALA A 409 14.35 12.10 5.94
N LEU A 410 14.31 10.81 6.28
CA LEU A 410 15.23 9.81 5.76
C LEU A 410 14.70 9.22 4.45
N ALA A 411 15.27 9.68 3.33
CA ALA A 411 15.31 8.90 2.10
C ALA A 411 16.44 7.86 2.22
N VAL A 412 16.08 6.58 2.35
CA VAL A 412 17.06 5.49 2.30
C VAL A 412 17.26 5.09 0.84
N TYR A 413 18.43 5.44 0.29
CA TYR A 413 18.85 5.05 -1.06
C TYR A 413 19.37 3.61 -1.03
N SER A 414 18.48 2.65 -1.25
CA SER A 414 18.83 1.23 -1.34
C SER A 414 19.06 0.81 -2.79
N GLY A 415 20.29 1.00 -3.27
CA GLY A 415 20.81 0.06 -4.27
C GLY A 415 21.13 -1.29 -3.60
N PRO A 416 21.14 -2.43 -4.31
CA PRO A 416 22.02 -3.53 -3.91
C PRO A 416 23.46 -2.99 -3.89
N ASP A 417 24.32 -3.50 -3.00
CA ASP A 417 25.70 -3.03 -2.82
C ASP A 417 26.36 -2.74 -4.18
N THR A 418 26.62 -1.45 -4.47
CA THR A 418 26.95 -0.98 -5.82
C THR A 418 28.39 -1.31 -6.19
N VAL A 419 28.61 -2.60 -6.44
CA VAL A 419 29.76 -3.16 -7.13
C VAL A 419 29.20 -4.10 -8.20
N PHE A 420 28.89 -3.56 -9.39
CA PHE A 420 28.80 -4.42 -10.56
C PHE A 420 30.11 -5.20 -10.67
N THR A 421 30.04 -6.52 -10.73
CA THR A 421 31.20 -7.35 -11.04
C THR A 421 31.30 -7.68 -12.52
N ARG A 422 30.25 -7.43 -13.34
CA ARG A 422 30.16 -7.89 -14.74
C ARG A 422 29.37 -6.95 -15.69
N ALA A 423 29.71 -5.66 -15.75
CA ALA A 423 29.19 -4.72 -16.77
C ALA A 423 30.16 -4.56 -17.99
N ARG A 424 29.76 -3.90 -19.08
CA ARG A 424 30.64 -3.59 -20.23
C ARG A 424 30.52 -2.15 -20.71
N PRO A 425 31.60 -1.52 -21.21
CA PRO A 425 31.50 -0.22 -21.85
C PRO A 425 30.56 -0.24 -23.06
N GLY A 426 29.73 0.81 -23.20
CA GLY A 426 28.82 0.99 -24.33
C GLY A 426 27.55 0.12 -24.34
N ASP A 427 27.47 -0.97 -23.56
CA ASP A 427 26.20 -1.69 -23.34
C ASP A 427 25.33 -0.86 -22.35
N GLU A 428 24.03 -0.69 -22.61
CA GLU A 428 23.09 -0.05 -21.67
C GLU A 428 22.62 -1.06 -20.61
N TYR A 429 22.83 -0.74 -19.33
CA TYR A 429 22.38 -1.53 -18.19
C TYR A 429 21.22 -0.85 -17.48
N TYR A 430 20.09 -1.56 -17.34
CA TYR A 430 19.00 -1.10 -16.48
C TYR A 430 19.43 -1.17 -15.01
N PHE A 431 19.52 -0.01 -14.36
CA PHE A 431 19.80 0.13 -12.94
C PHE A 431 18.62 0.82 -12.24
N PRO A 432 17.84 0.11 -11.40
CA PRO A 432 16.79 0.73 -10.62
C PRO A 432 17.41 1.45 -9.41
N VAL A 433 17.50 2.78 -9.44
CA VAL A 433 17.73 3.53 -8.19
C VAL A 433 16.42 3.48 -7.41
N VAL A 434 16.37 2.67 -6.35
CA VAL A 434 15.19 2.60 -5.48
C VAL A 434 15.26 3.73 -4.46
N VAL A 435 14.41 4.72 -4.67
CA VAL A 435 14.23 5.88 -3.79
C VAL A 435 13.13 5.54 -2.79
N SER A 436 13.54 4.99 -1.64
CA SER A 436 12.62 4.54 -0.60
C SER A 436 12.24 5.70 0.32
N ASN A 437 10.94 5.99 0.45
CA ASN A 437 10.47 6.91 1.49
C ASN A 437 10.26 6.14 2.80
N THR A 438 11.36 5.99 3.54
CA THR A 438 11.37 5.44 4.91
C THR A 438 11.00 6.47 5.98
N GLY A 439 10.95 7.75 5.62
CA GLY A 439 10.30 8.81 6.39
C GLY A 439 8.77 8.75 6.25
N THR A 440 8.11 9.82 6.71
CA THR A 440 6.65 9.83 6.85
C THR A 440 5.92 11.04 6.28
N ALA A 441 6.62 12.05 5.76
CA ALA A 441 6.01 13.02 4.87
C ALA A 441 6.18 12.56 3.41
N SER A 442 5.26 12.95 2.52
CA SER A 442 5.30 12.57 1.09
C SER A 442 6.18 13.56 0.31
N TYR A 443 7.49 13.34 0.27
CA TYR A 443 8.37 14.17 -0.56
C TYR A 443 8.14 13.94 -2.06
N LYS A 444 8.42 14.99 -2.84
CA LYS A 444 8.36 14.97 -4.29
C LYS A 444 9.76 15.00 -4.86
N ILE A 445 10.13 13.97 -5.62
CA ILE A 445 11.28 14.07 -6.52
C ILE A 445 10.88 15.06 -7.60
N ASN A 446 11.43 16.27 -7.57
CA ASN A 446 11.12 17.33 -8.51
C ASN A 446 11.93 17.17 -9.80
N HIS A 447 13.22 16.83 -9.65
CA HIS A 447 14.16 16.62 -10.76
C HIS A 447 15.15 15.52 -10.41
N VAL A 448 15.72 14.91 -11.45
CA VAL A 448 16.91 14.06 -11.39
C VAL A 448 17.82 14.52 -12.51
N TRP A 449 19.13 14.53 -12.29
CA TRP A 449 20.10 14.78 -13.36
C TRP A 449 21.43 14.08 -13.06
N ASP A 450 22.09 13.64 -14.12
CA ASP A 450 23.52 13.31 -14.11
C ASP A 450 24.36 14.58 -13.89
N ILE A 451 25.54 14.42 -13.30
CA ILE A 451 26.46 15.53 -13.03
C ILE A 451 27.86 15.23 -13.58
N GLU A 452 28.47 14.17 -13.04
CA GLU A 452 29.86 13.80 -13.30
C GLU A 452 30.03 12.29 -13.08
N GLY A 453 30.84 11.64 -13.92
CA GLY A 453 31.12 10.21 -13.83
C GLY A 453 31.68 9.55 -15.09
N ASP A 454 32.20 8.34 -14.92
CA ASP A 454 32.79 7.50 -15.97
C ASP A 454 31.74 6.80 -16.87
N ALA A 455 30.48 7.22 -16.79
CA ALA A 455 29.34 6.65 -17.51
C ALA A 455 28.41 7.75 -18.03
N ASP A 456 27.58 7.43 -19.02
CA ASP A 456 26.37 8.18 -19.32
C ASP A 456 25.18 7.56 -18.59
N ILE A 457 24.24 8.39 -18.15
CA ILE A 457 23.05 7.96 -17.42
C ILE A 457 21.81 8.54 -18.10
N HIS A 458 20.94 7.67 -18.56
CA HIS A 458 19.78 8.02 -19.39
C HIS A 458 18.46 7.63 -18.71
N ASN A 459 17.37 8.17 -19.25
CA ASN A 459 15.97 7.97 -18.88
C ASN A 459 15.48 8.35 -17.47
N ALA A 460 16.38 8.59 -16.51
CA ALA A 460 16.03 8.99 -15.14
C ALA A 460 15.13 10.25 -15.04
N GLN A 461 15.14 11.12 -16.06
CA GLN A 461 14.35 12.36 -16.09
C GLN A 461 12.90 12.21 -16.53
N TRP A 462 12.55 11.21 -17.37
CA TRP A 462 11.24 11.20 -18.06
C TRP A 462 10.04 10.88 -17.17
N ARG A 463 10.27 10.46 -15.91
CA ARG A 463 9.21 10.13 -14.94
C ARG A 463 9.16 11.06 -13.73
N VAL A 464 9.92 12.16 -13.75
CA VAL A 464 9.86 13.21 -12.72
C VAL A 464 9.24 14.48 -13.28
N PRO A 465 8.46 15.26 -12.50
CA PRO A 465 8.26 15.13 -11.05
C PRO A 465 7.33 13.98 -10.63
N VAL A 466 7.66 13.32 -9.51
CA VAL A 466 6.82 12.29 -8.87
C VAL A 466 6.81 12.45 -7.35
N VAL A 467 5.67 12.13 -6.72
CA VAL A 467 5.52 12.13 -5.25
C VAL A 467 5.73 10.71 -4.74
N VAL A 468 6.63 10.52 -3.78
CA VAL A 468 6.92 9.23 -3.15
C VAL A 468 6.25 9.20 -1.78
N ALA A 469 5.16 8.45 -1.66
CA ALA A 469 4.41 8.38 -0.41
C ALA A 469 5.15 7.58 0.69
N PRO A 470 4.92 7.86 1.98
CA PRO A 470 5.49 7.14 3.12
C PRO A 470 5.33 5.62 3.04
N GLY A 471 6.44 4.89 3.20
CA GLY A 471 6.49 3.43 3.08
C GLY A 471 6.48 2.92 1.63
N TYR A 472 6.25 3.78 0.64
CA TYR A 472 6.42 3.44 -0.77
C TYR A 472 7.86 3.70 -1.21
N SER A 473 8.31 2.88 -2.16
CA SER A 473 9.61 3.03 -2.81
C SER A 473 9.39 3.33 -4.28
N TYR A 474 10.06 4.35 -4.80
CA TYR A 474 9.99 4.71 -6.21
C TYR A 474 11.22 4.22 -6.95
N GLY A 475 11.03 3.36 -7.95
CA GLY A 475 12.10 2.97 -8.87
C GLY A 475 12.33 4.06 -9.93
N LEU A 476 13.49 4.70 -9.89
CA LEU A 476 13.98 5.47 -11.04
C LEU A 476 14.62 4.48 -12.02
N ASP A 477 13.98 4.33 -13.18
CA ASP A 477 14.49 3.57 -14.33
C ASP A 477 15.69 4.29 -14.96
N CYS A 478 16.88 4.11 -14.38
CA CYS A 478 18.12 4.64 -14.93
C CYS A 478 18.71 3.64 -15.92
N LEU A 479 19.00 4.06 -17.16
CA LEU A 479 19.88 3.32 -18.05
C LEU A 479 21.31 3.82 -17.84
N PHE A 480 22.19 2.93 -17.41
CA PHE A 480 23.59 3.21 -17.10
C PHE A 480 24.47 2.64 -18.22
N GLN A 481 25.28 3.49 -18.86
CA GLN A 481 26.17 3.10 -19.96
C GLN A 481 27.61 3.53 -19.63
N PRO A 482 28.48 2.62 -19.14
CA PRO A 482 29.85 2.98 -18.78
C PRO A 482 30.67 3.28 -20.04
N LYS A 483 31.62 4.22 -19.94
CA LYS A 483 32.39 4.76 -21.09
C LYS A 483 33.69 4.02 -21.36
N THR A 484 34.30 3.42 -20.33
CA THR A 484 35.64 2.82 -20.37
C THR A 484 35.72 1.57 -19.52
N GLU A 485 36.67 0.68 -19.83
CA GLU A 485 36.91 -0.51 -19.01
C GLU A 485 37.59 -0.17 -17.68
N GLY A 486 37.21 -0.88 -16.62
CA GLY A 486 37.86 -0.80 -15.30
C GLY A 486 36.85 -0.67 -14.17
N THR A 487 37.26 -0.03 -13.07
CA THR A 487 36.35 0.44 -12.01
C THR A 487 35.83 1.82 -12.37
N PHE A 488 34.51 2.02 -12.29
CA PHE A 488 33.86 3.31 -12.55
C PHE A 488 33.28 3.92 -11.27
N THR A 489 33.11 5.24 -11.27
CA THR A 489 32.25 5.96 -10.33
C THR A 489 31.46 7.05 -11.05
N SER A 490 30.16 7.14 -10.78
CA SER A 490 29.26 8.13 -11.40
C SER A 490 28.19 8.60 -10.42
N THR A 491 27.85 9.88 -10.44
CA THR A 491 26.90 10.47 -9.48
C THR A 491 25.59 10.88 -10.15
N ILE A 492 24.47 10.34 -9.67
CA ILE A 492 23.11 10.80 -9.97
C ILE A 492 22.70 11.78 -8.87
N ARG A 493 22.35 13.03 -9.22
CA ARG A 493 21.73 13.96 -8.28
C ARG A 493 20.21 13.87 -8.37
N ILE A 494 19.58 13.69 -7.22
CA ILE A 494 18.13 13.63 -7.03
C ILE A 494 17.74 14.88 -6.23
N VAL A 495 16.72 15.60 -6.68
CA VAL A 495 16.27 16.84 -6.04
C VAL A 495 14.86 16.67 -5.50
N THR A 496 14.73 16.77 -4.18
CA THR A 496 13.45 16.73 -3.47
C THR A 496 13.09 18.12 -2.95
N ASP A 497 11.81 18.32 -2.63
CA ASP A 497 11.32 19.52 -1.95
C ASP A 497 11.64 19.54 -0.45
N GLU A 498 11.61 18.39 0.23
CA GLU A 498 11.84 18.31 1.68
C GLU A 498 13.32 18.13 2.09
N ILE A 499 14.11 17.36 1.32
CA ILE A 499 15.50 16.98 1.68
C ILE A 499 16.53 17.80 0.87
N GLY A 500 16.08 18.51 -0.18
CA GLY A 500 16.95 19.30 -1.05
C GLY A 500 17.72 18.46 -2.07
N LEU A 501 19.02 18.74 -2.23
CA LEU A 501 19.92 18.04 -3.16
C LEU A 501 20.52 16.80 -2.49
N GLN A 502 20.39 15.63 -3.12
CA GLN A 502 21.01 14.38 -2.68
C GLN A 502 21.76 13.70 -3.82
N ASP A 503 22.95 13.18 -3.53
CA ASP A 503 23.86 12.55 -4.50
C ASP A 503 23.96 11.04 -4.28
N VAL A 504 23.49 10.27 -5.26
CA VAL A 504 23.59 8.81 -5.27
C VAL A 504 24.84 8.42 -6.08
N ILE A 505 25.84 7.89 -5.39
CA ILE A 505 27.09 7.43 -5.99
C ILE A 505 26.92 5.99 -6.49
N LEU A 506 26.97 5.81 -7.80
CA LEU A 506 27.10 4.51 -8.44
C LEU A 506 28.58 4.15 -8.52
N GLN A 507 28.93 2.93 -8.10
CA GLN A 507 30.26 2.35 -8.28
C GLN A 507 30.14 0.96 -8.91
N GLY A 508 31.25 0.41 -9.39
CA GLY A 508 31.29 -0.92 -9.99
C GLY A 508 32.48 -1.14 -10.89
N SER A 509 32.51 -2.31 -11.54
CA SER A 509 33.56 -2.72 -12.45
C SER A 509 33.01 -3.43 -13.70
N THR A 510 33.68 -3.21 -14.83
CA THR A 510 33.34 -3.82 -16.12
C THR A 510 34.13 -5.11 -16.38
N THR A 511 34.18 -6.02 -15.41
CA THR A 511 34.99 -7.25 -15.44
C THR A 511 34.18 -8.45 -15.93
N VAL A 512 34.08 -8.68 -17.25
CA VAL A 512 33.17 -9.72 -17.80
C VAL A 512 33.95 -10.92 -18.30
N GLY A 513 33.80 -12.08 -17.63
CA GLY A 513 34.14 -13.36 -18.21
C GLY A 513 33.20 -13.66 -19.38
N LEU A 514 33.68 -13.47 -20.61
CA LEU A 514 32.94 -13.70 -21.85
C LEU A 514 33.64 -14.75 -22.70
N LEU A 515 33.12 -15.98 -22.65
CA LEU A 515 33.56 -17.01 -23.57
C LEU A 515 32.80 -16.84 -24.90
N LYS A 516 33.54 -16.67 -26.00
CA LYS A 516 33.00 -16.71 -27.38
C LYS A 516 33.66 -17.83 -28.17
N PRO A 517 32.96 -18.47 -29.12
CA PRO A 517 33.64 -19.29 -30.11
C PRO A 517 34.53 -18.43 -31.01
N SER A 518 35.55 -19.02 -31.63
CA SER A 518 36.38 -18.31 -32.62
C SER A 518 35.61 -17.89 -33.89
N ALA A 519 34.42 -18.46 -34.11
CA ALA A 519 33.41 -18.01 -35.05
C ALA A 519 32.01 -18.44 -34.57
N ASP A 520 30.99 -17.59 -34.72
CA ASP A 520 29.59 -17.91 -34.35
C ASP A 520 29.04 -19.12 -35.13
N THR A 521 29.62 -19.40 -36.30
CA THR A 521 29.37 -20.60 -37.09
C THR A 521 30.69 -21.15 -37.63
N LEU A 522 31.03 -22.39 -37.27
CA LEU A 522 32.08 -23.16 -37.93
C LEU A 522 31.45 -24.02 -39.02
N THR A 523 31.93 -23.89 -40.26
CA THR A 523 31.52 -24.77 -41.37
C THR A 523 32.68 -25.67 -41.75
N ASP A 524 32.45 -26.98 -41.80
CA ASP A 524 33.45 -27.96 -42.24
C ASP A 524 32.91 -28.86 -43.36
N GLY A 525 33.82 -29.43 -44.15
CA GLY A 525 33.52 -30.28 -45.31
C GLY A 525 33.79 -31.75 -45.01
N CYS A 526 32.72 -32.53 -44.84
CA CYS A 526 32.82 -33.92 -44.41
C CYS A 526 32.39 -34.90 -45.52
N THR A 527 33.12 -36.02 -45.69
CA THR A 527 32.70 -37.10 -46.58
C THR A 527 31.52 -37.88 -45.97
N LEU A 528 30.61 -38.41 -46.79
CA LEU A 528 29.59 -39.34 -46.30
C LEU A 528 30.23 -40.63 -45.79
N GLY A 529 29.94 -41.01 -44.54
CA GLY A 529 30.39 -42.27 -43.93
C GLY A 529 31.84 -42.28 -43.40
N GLU A 530 32.57 -41.18 -43.46
CA GLU A 530 33.89 -41.04 -42.82
C GLU A 530 33.77 -40.28 -41.49
N GLU A 531 34.65 -40.58 -40.53
CA GLU A 531 34.72 -39.86 -39.25
C GLU A 531 35.51 -38.55 -39.43
N SER A 532 34.92 -37.44 -39.01
CA SER A 532 35.57 -36.12 -38.96
C SER A 532 35.80 -35.70 -37.51
N GLU A 533 37.03 -35.32 -37.15
CA GLU A 533 37.32 -34.61 -35.89
C GLU A 533 37.16 -33.11 -36.11
N ILE A 534 36.33 -32.47 -35.28
CA ILE A 534 36.05 -31.04 -35.36
C ILE A 534 36.50 -30.41 -34.05
N ILE A 535 37.41 -29.43 -34.14
CA ILE A 535 37.84 -28.63 -32.98
C ILE A 535 37.04 -27.34 -32.99
N VAL A 536 36.32 -27.07 -31.90
CA VAL A 536 35.56 -25.84 -31.68
C VAL A 536 36.29 -25.01 -30.62
N PRO A 537 37.07 -23.98 -31.03
CA PRO A 537 37.81 -23.15 -30.09
C PRO A 537 36.90 -22.09 -29.48
N PHE A 538 37.02 -21.91 -28.17
CA PHE A 538 36.31 -20.92 -27.39
C PHE A 538 37.31 -20.07 -26.59
N VAL A 539 37.32 -18.77 -26.85
CA VAL A 539 38.26 -17.79 -26.29
C VAL A 539 37.56 -17.00 -25.18
N ASN A 540 38.22 -16.78 -24.05
CA ASN A 540 37.78 -15.80 -23.05
C ASN A 540 38.15 -14.40 -23.52
N VAL A 541 37.35 -13.83 -24.42
CA VAL A 541 37.43 -12.44 -24.89
C VAL A 541 36.87 -11.46 -23.84
N GLY A 542 37.26 -11.69 -22.59
CA GLY A 542 36.68 -11.12 -21.39
C GLY A 542 37.74 -10.76 -20.36
N THR A 543 37.35 -9.95 -19.39
CA THR A 543 38.24 -9.30 -18.40
C THR A 543 38.14 -9.91 -17.00
N ASP A 544 37.51 -11.07 -16.88
CA ASP A 544 37.38 -11.89 -15.66
C ASP A 544 37.48 -13.38 -16.02
N THR A 545 37.81 -14.20 -15.04
CA THR A 545 38.02 -15.64 -15.21
C THR A 545 36.72 -16.39 -15.48
N ILE A 546 36.82 -17.50 -16.22
CA ILE A 546 35.69 -18.38 -16.52
C ILE A 546 36.00 -19.79 -16.05
N THR A 547 35.15 -20.35 -15.17
CA THR A 547 35.15 -21.79 -14.91
C THR A 547 34.30 -22.50 -15.97
N VAL A 548 34.91 -23.43 -16.71
CA VAL A 548 34.21 -24.35 -17.63
C VAL A 548 34.10 -25.72 -16.99
N THR A 549 32.88 -26.24 -16.94
CA THR A 549 32.53 -27.53 -16.32
C THR A 549 32.16 -28.61 -17.33
N GLY A 550 31.93 -28.25 -18.60
CA GLY A 550 31.68 -29.19 -19.68
C GLY A 550 31.12 -28.52 -20.94
N ALA A 551 30.53 -29.33 -21.82
CA ALA A 551 29.79 -28.86 -22.98
C ALA A 551 28.56 -29.76 -23.24
N GLU A 552 27.56 -29.22 -23.92
CA GLU A 552 26.35 -29.91 -24.35
C GLU A 552 26.20 -29.79 -25.87
N LEU A 553 25.52 -30.77 -26.48
CA LEU A 553 25.11 -30.73 -27.88
C LEU A 553 23.59 -30.52 -27.97
N GLY A 554 23.17 -29.58 -28.82
CA GLY A 554 21.77 -29.26 -29.10
C GLY A 554 21.50 -29.09 -30.60
N GLY A 555 20.27 -28.70 -30.94
CA GLY A 555 19.86 -28.51 -32.34
C GLY A 555 19.42 -29.80 -33.06
N TYR A 556 19.17 -29.67 -34.36
CA TYR A 556 18.34 -30.61 -35.12
C TYR A 556 19.01 -31.96 -35.45
N ASN A 557 20.36 -32.01 -35.56
CA ASN A 557 21.12 -33.23 -35.86
C ASN A 557 22.15 -33.54 -34.75
N ALA A 558 21.89 -33.13 -33.51
CA ALA A 558 22.82 -33.28 -32.38
C ALA A 558 23.25 -34.74 -32.12
N ASP A 559 22.39 -35.69 -32.47
CA ASP A 559 22.57 -37.15 -32.37
C ASP A 559 23.64 -37.73 -33.32
N LEU A 560 24.07 -36.96 -34.34
CA LEU A 560 25.14 -37.34 -35.25
C LEU A 560 26.53 -36.85 -34.81
N PHE A 561 26.62 -36.16 -33.67
CA PHE A 561 27.85 -35.62 -33.10
C PHE A 561 28.11 -36.20 -31.70
N GLU A 562 29.38 -36.40 -31.36
CA GLU A 562 29.80 -36.90 -30.05
C GLU A 562 30.90 -35.97 -29.49
N ILE A 563 30.75 -35.49 -28.24
CA ILE A 563 31.82 -34.76 -27.55
C ILE A 563 32.89 -35.77 -27.11
N VAL A 564 34.05 -35.71 -27.76
CA VAL A 564 35.22 -36.56 -27.44
C VAL A 564 35.89 -36.08 -26.16
N THR A 565 36.13 -34.77 -26.09
CA THR A 565 36.71 -34.08 -24.93
C THR A 565 36.25 -32.63 -24.91
N VAL A 566 36.08 -32.08 -23.72
CA VAL A 566 36.00 -30.64 -23.46
C VAL A 566 37.05 -30.29 -22.42
N GLU A 567 37.84 -29.27 -22.71
CA GLU A 567 38.80 -28.71 -21.76
C GLU A 567 38.02 -27.99 -20.64
N THR A 568 38.32 -28.35 -19.38
CA THR A 568 37.58 -27.91 -18.18
C THR A 568 38.55 -27.39 -17.12
N GLY A 569 38.10 -26.43 -16.31
CA GLY A 569 38.96 -25.71 -15.36
C GLY A 569 38.65 -24.21 -15.35
N VAL A 570 39.56 -23.42 -14.78
CA VAL A 570 39.51 -21.95 -14.82
C VAL A 570 40.31 -21.47 -16.04
N ILE A 571 39.76 -20.48 -16.74
CA ILE A 571 40.28 -19.85 -17.95
C ILE A 571 40.52 -18.38 -17.62
N GLU A 572 41.74 -17.89 -17.82
CA GLU A 572 42.09 -16.48 -17.64
C GLU A 572 41.60 -15.63 -18.84
N PRO A 573 41.66 -14.29 -18.80
CA PRO A 573 41.52 -13.45 -19.99
C PRO A 573 42.45 -13.88 -21.14
N ASP A 574 41.98 -13.76 -22.38
CA ASP A 574 42.63 -14.16 -23.64
C ASP A 574 42.95 -15.67 -23.81
N ASP A 575 42.83 -16.51 -22.78
CA ASP A 575 43.02 -17.96 -22.90
C ASP A 575 41.94 -18.61 -23.80
N VAL A 576 42.32 -19.73 -24.43
CA VAL A 576 41.49 -20.51 -25.35
C VAL A 576 41.31 -21.93 -24.82
N ILE A 577 40.06 -22.40 -24.79
CA ILE A 577 39.75 -23.83 -24.63
C ILE A 577 39.13 -24.42 -25.89
N ASN A 578 39.12 -25.74 -25.96
CA ASN A 578 38.63 -26.50 -27.11
C ASN A 578 37.57 -27.51 -26.68
N VAL A 579 36.49 -27.60 -27.47
CA VAL A 579 35.65 -28.80 -27.53
C VAL A 579 36.06 -29.59 -28.76
N ARG A 580 36.36 -30.87 -28.59
CA ARG A 580 36.60 -31.81 -29.69
C ARG A 580 35.34 -32.63 -29.91
N LEU A 581 34.85 -32.62 -31.15
CA LEU A 581 33.71 -33.43 -31.58
C LEU A 581 34.16 -34.50 -32.58
N LYS A 582 33.53 -35.67 -32.52
CA LYS A 582 33.40 -36.57 -33.66
C LYS A 582 32.11 -36.25 -34.39
N PHE A 583 32.13 -36.37 -35.70
CA PHE A 583 30.95 -36.36 -36.56
C PHE A 583 31.06 -37.46 -37.62
N VAL A 584 29.95 -38.16 -37.90
CA VAL A 584 29.86 -39.13 -38.99
C VAL A 584 28.58 -38.87 -39.79
N ALA A 585 28.72 -38.40 -41.02
CA ALA A 585 27.58 -38.15 -41.90
C ALA A 585 26.92 -39.46 -42.36
N THR A 586 25.70 -39.72 -41.89
CA THR A 586 24.90 -40.91 -42.26
C THR A 586 23.99 -40.67 -43.49
N LYS A 587 23.73 -39.41 -43.83
CA LYS A 587 23.01 -38.96 -45.05
C LYS A 587 23.68 -37.69 -45.62
N PRO A 588 23.53 -37.37 -46.92
CA PRO A 588 23.97 -36.08 -47.47
C PRO A 588 23.22 -34.89 -46.85
N GLY A 589 23.78 -33.69 -47.01
CA GLY A 589 23.18 -32.43 -46.58
C GLY A 589 24.05 -31.64 -45.60
N ALA A 590 23.56 -30.46 -45.21
CA ALA A 590 24.14 -29.69 -44.12
C ALA A 590 23.61 -30.22 -42.78
N HIS A 591 24.51 -30.73 -41.95
CA HIS A 591 24.19 -31.19 -40.60
C HIS A 591 24.59 -30.12 -39.61
N LEU A 592 23.64 -29.65 -38.80
CA LEU A 592 23.89 -28.66 -37.75
C LEU A 592 23.76 -29.27 -36.37
N CYS A 593 24.75 -29.01 -35.52
CA CYS A 593 24.59 -29.08 -34.07
C CYS A 593 24.92 -27.72 -33.45
N GLU A 594 24.30 -27.47 -32.31
CA GLU A 594 24.63 -26.37 -31.41
C GLU A 594 25.61 -26.91 -30.36
N VAL A 595 26.80 -26.31 -30.26
CA VAL A 595 27.84 -26.67 -29.29
C VAL A 595 27.83 -25.61 -28.20
N LYS A 596 27.32 -25.96 -27.02
CA LYS A 596 27.07 -25.03 -25.93
C LYS A 596 27.98 -25.34 -24.74
N ILE A 597 28.82 -24.39 -24.33
CA ILE A 597 29.69 -24.57 -23.17
C ILE A 597 28.91 -24.41 -21.86
N LEU A 598 29.06 -25.39 -20.97
CA LEU A 598 28.66 -25.28 -19.57
C LEU A 598 29.75 -24.54 -18.79
N SER A 599 29.46 -23.31 -18.38
CA SER A 599 30.45 -22.42 -17.77
C SER A 599 29.84 -21.29 -16.95
N THR A 600 30.71 -20.59 -16.22
CA THR A 600 30.40 -19.30 -15.57
C THR A 600 30.53 -18.11 -16.54
N SER A 601 30.49 -18.31 -17.86
CA SER A 601 30.48 -17.23 -18.85
C SER A 601 29.21 -16.38 -18.71
N TYR A 602 29.34 -15.06 -18.86
CA TYR A 602 28.23 -14.10 -18.75
C TYR A 602 27.07 -14.36 -19.75
N ARG A 603 27.37 -14.99 -20.89
CA ARG A 603 26.35 -15.54 -21.81
C ARG A 603 26.69 -16.98 -22.16
N PRO A 604 25.69 -17.84 -22.45
CA PRO A 604 25.94 -19.16 -23.03
C PRO A 604 26.85 -19.03 -24.25
N ALA A 605 28.00 -19.68 -24.21
CA ALA A 605 28.92 -19.71 -25.34
C ALA A 605 28.48 -20.83 -26.27
N THR A 606 27.71 -20.45 -27.28
CA THR A 606 27.19 -21.33 -28.33
C THR A 606 27.99 -21.11 -29.62
N CYS A 607 28.44 -22.20 -30.25
CA CYS A 607 28.85 -22.24 -31.65
C CYS A 607 27.87 -23.10 -32.44
N VAL A 608 27.46 -22.68 -33.63
CA VAL A 608 26.78 -23.58 -34.57
C VAL A 608 27.84 -24.27 -35.44
N VAL A 609 27.94 -25.59 -35.35
CA VAL A 609 28.82 -26.39 -36.21
C VAL A 609 27.98 -26.92 -37.38
N ILE A 610 28.37 -26.58 -38.61
CA ILE A 610 27.70 -27.00 -39.85
C ILE A 610 28.63 -27.89 -40.66
N CYS A 611 28.42 -29.20 -40.57
CA CYS A 611 29.09 -30.18 -41.41
C CYS A 611 28.35 -30.34 -42.74
N LYS A 612 28.92 -29.81 -43.82
CA LYS A 612 28.34 -29.92 -45.17
C LYS A 612 28.77 -31.24 -45.79
N SER A 613 28.03 -32.29 -45.46
CA SER A 613 28.21 -33.60 -46.08
C SER A 613 27.68 -33.61 -47.50
N VAL A 614 28.44 -34.20 -48.43
CA VAL A 614 28.00 -34.40 -49.81
C VAL A 614 28.08 -35.87 -50.21
N THR A 615 26.92 -36.41 -50.54
CA THR A 615 26.75 -37.52 -51.48
C THR A 615 25.83 -37.01 -52.59
N SER A 616 25.84 -37.68 -53.75
CA SER A 616 25.29 -37.09 -54.98
C SER A 616 23.76 -36.96 -55.00
N VAL A 617 23.29 -35.72 -54.81
CA VAL A 617 22.04 -35.12 -55.34
C VAL A 617 20.71 -35.41 -54.59
N GLN A 618 20.19 -34.33 -53.99
CA GLN A 618 18.79 -33.96 -53.65
C GLN A 618 17.96 -34.76 -52.60
N GLU A 619 17.36 -34.00 -51.67
CA GLU A 619 16.31 -34.40 -50.72
C GLU A 619 14.91 -33.88 -51.17
N THR A 620 13.83 -34.45 -50.64
CA THR A 620 12.51 -33.80 -50.57
C THR A 620 12.41 -32.88 -49.32
N PRO A 621 11.73 -31.72 -49.40
CA PRO A 621 12.01 -30.61 -48.50
C PRO A 621 11.22 -30.58 -47.17
N ALA A 622 11.85 -29.98 -46.16
CA ALA A 622 11.31 -29.70 -44.83
C ALA A 622 10.19 -28.62 -44.80
N PRO A 623 9.40 -28.52 -43.72
CA PRO A 623 8.50 -27.39 -43.48
C PRO A 623 9.27 -26.06 -43.40
N TYR A 624 8.56 -24.97 -43.69
CA TYR A 624 9.16 -23.65 -43.88
C TYR A 624 9.78 -23.07 -42.59
N GLN A 625 11.08 -22.78 -42.63
CA GLN A 625 11.74 -21.89 -41.69
C GLN A 625 11.61 -20.45 -42.20
N PHE A 626 11.26 -19.52 -41.32
CA PHE A 626 11.18 -18.08 -41.59
C PHE A 626 11.83 -17.31 -40.45
N ALA A 627 12.26 -16.07 -40.70
CA ALA A 627 12.86 -15.22 -39.68
C ALA A 627 12.03 -13.93 -39.47
N ILE A 628 12.05 -13.42 -38.24
CA ILE A 628 11.49 -12.12 -37.87
C ILE A 628 12.66 -11.20 -37.58
N GLN A 629 12.76 -10.06 -38.28
CA GLN A 629 13.82 -9.08 -38.11
C GLN A 629 13.23 -7.67 -37.99
N PRO A 630 13.59 -6.87 -36.97
CA PRO A 630 13.23 -5.46 -36.94
C PRO A 630 13.95 -4.72 -38.08
N ASN A 631 13.25 -3.82 -38.78
CA ASN A 631 13.80 -3.00 -39.85
C ASN A 631 13.75 -1.52 -39.43
N PRO A 632 14.72 -1.04 -38.61
CA PRO A 632 14.70 0.30 -38.02
C PRO A 632 14.79 1.42 -39.06
N SER A 633 15.17 1.11 -40.30
CA SER A 633 15.22 2.04 -41.44
C SER A 633 13.85 2.60 -41.87
N ILE A 634 12.75 1.93 -41.50
CA ILE A 634 11.40 2.21 -42.04
C ILE A 634 10.24 2.05 -41.03
N ASP A 635 10.52 1.99 -39.72
CA ASP A 635 9.50 1.85 -38.65
C ASP A 635 8.60 0.60 -38.85
N ALA A 636 9.22 -0.55 -39.21
CA ALA A 636 8.52 -1.79 -39.52
C ALA A 636 9.30 -3.06 -39.12
N VAL A 637 8.59 -4.17 -39.01
CA VAL A 637 9.14 -5.53 -38.89
C VAL A 637 9.17 -6.21 -40.25
N SER A 638 10.29 -6.82 -40.60
CA SER A 638 10.47 -7.67 -41.78
C SER A 638 10.32 -9.15 -41.41
N PHE A 639 9.41 -9.84 -42.09
CA PHE A 639 9.29 -11.29 -42.08
C PHE A 639 10.03 -11.86 -43.31
N VAL A 640 11.17 -12.51 -43.09
CA VAL A 640 12.00 -13.09 -44.15
C VAL A 640 11.56 -14.53 -44.38
N MET A 641 11.12 -14.82 -45.61
CA MET A 641 10.49 -16.06 -46.03
C MET A 641 11.41 -16.87 -46.95
N PRO A 642 11.30 -18.20 -46.97
CA PRO A 642 12.02 -19.03 -47.93
C PRO A 642 11.41 -18.88 -49.34
N GLU A 643 12.23 -19.03 -50.38
CA GLU A 643 11.88 -18.69 -51.76
C GLU A 643 10.71 -19.53 -52.31
N ASP A 644 10.45 -20.69 -51.72
CA ASP A 644 9.45 -21.67 -52.11
C ASP A 644 8.12 -21.58 -51.34
N LEU A 645 7.88 -20.45 -50.66
CA LEU A 645 6.62 -20.10 -49.98
C LEU A 645 5.67 -19.23 -50.84
N VAL A 646 6.04 -18.84 -52.07
CA VAL A 646 5.22 -17.98 -52.95
C VAL A 646 3.78 -18.52 -53.07
N GLY A 647 2.79 -17.67 -52.76
CA GLY A 647 1.37 -18.01 -52.67
C GLY A 647 0.87 -18.40 -51.27
N GLY A 648 1.75 -18.48 -50.27
CA GLY A 648 1.43 -18.67 -48.86
C GLY A 648 0.76 -17.46 -48.19
N GLU A 649 0.50 -17.56 -46.89
CA GLU A 649 -0.19 -16.55 -46.08
C GLU A 649 0.52 -16.31 -44.74
N VAL A 650 0.50 -15.08 -44.26
CA VAL A 650 1.11 -14.63 -43.00
C VAL A 650 0.05 -13.97 -42.14
N PHE A 651 -0.02 -14.33 -40.87
CA PHE A 651 -1.01 -13.85 -39.89
C PHE A 651 -0.31 -13.37 -38.63
N VAL A 652 -0.82 -12.29 -38.02
CA VAL A 652 -0.39 -11.77 -36.73
C VAL A 652 -1.60 -11.68 -35.80
N TYR A 653 -1.49 -12.29 -34.63
CA TYR A 653 -2.52 -12.30 -33.58
C TYR A 653 -2.00 -11.62 -32.30
N ASP A 654 -2.89 -11.03 -31.51
CA ASP A 654 -2.56 -10.65 -30.14
C ASP A 654 -2.61 -11.86 -29.17
N VAL A 655 -2.17 -11.66 -27.92
CA VAL A 655 -2.15 -12.73 -26.89
C VAL A 655 -3.53 -13.26 -26.51
N MET A 656 -4.62 -12.57 -26.87
CA MET A 656 -5.99 -13.04 -26.67
C MET A 656 -6.50 -13.85 -27.88
N GLY A 657 -5.68 -14.03 -28.91
CA GLY A 657 -5.99 -14.79 -30.13
C GLY A 657 -6.77 -14.02 -31.18
N ALA A 658 -6.99 -12.70 -31.01
CA ALA A 658 -7.65 -11.90 -32.03
C ALA A 658 -6.69 -11.62 -33.21
N LEU A 659 -7.18 -11.73 -34.45
CA LEU A 659 -6.38 -11.41 -35.63
C LEU A 659 -6.17 -9.89 -35.72
N VAL A 660 -4.92 -9.49 -35.75
CA VAL A 660 -4.47 -8.08 -35.76
C VAL A 660 -4.18 -7.63 -37.20
N TRP A 661 -3.48 -8.47 -37.97
CA TRP A 661 -3.05 -8.19 -39.34
C TRP A 661 -2.76 -9.50 -40.10
N SER A 662 -2.85 -9.49 -41.43
CA SER A 662 -2.43 -10.60 -42.29
C SER A 662 -2.15 -10.16 -43.72
N THR A 663 -1.32 -10.91 -44.45
CA THR A 663 -1.11 -10.71 -45.90
C THR A 663 -0.77 -12.02 -46.61
N LYS A 664 -0.67 -11.98 -47.95
CA LYS A 664 -0.21 -13.10 -48.78
C LYS A 664 1.25 -12.93 -49.18
N VAL A 665 1.95 -14.05 -49.29
CA VAL A 665 3.33 -14.12 -49.80
C VAL A 665 3.29 -14.00 -51.32
N THR A 666 3.71 -12.86 -51.83
CA THR A 666 3.87 -12.58 -53.27
C THR A 666 5.20 -13.19 -53.78
N SER A 667 5.75 -12.67 -54.87
CA SER A 667 7.12 -12.97 -55.30
C SER A 667 8.20 -12.33 -54.41
N GLU A 668 7.83 -11.59 -53.36
CA GLU A 668 8.76 -10.91 -52.46
C GLU A 668 9.02 -11.77 -51.22
N HIS A 669 10.28 -12.17 -51.05
CA HIS A 669 10.72 -13.04 -49.94
C HIS A 669 10.94 -12.29 -48.62
N VAL A 670 10.64 -10.98 -48.58
CA VAL A 670 10.65 -10.16 -47.36
C VAL A 670 9.35 -9.37 -47.30
N ILE A 671 8.52 -9.67 -46.31
CA ILE A 671 7.21 -9.05 -46.10
C ILE A 671 7.30 -8.09 -44.93
N GLN A 672 6.76 -6.88 -45.06
CA GLN A 672 6.88 -5.85 -44.03
C GLN A 672 5.54 -5.61 -43.32
N TRP A 673 5.57 -5.56 -41.99
CA TRP A 673 4.46 -5.11 -41.16
C TRP A 673 4.88 -3.90 -40.32
N ASN A 674 4.18 -2.79 -40.51
CA ASN A 674 4.45 -1.51 -39.84
C ASN A 674 3.79 -1.37 -38.46
N GLY A 675 3.39 -2.47 -37.80
CA GLY A 675 2.74 -2.42 -36.49
C GLY A 675 1.34 -1.79 -36.48
N HIS A 676 0.59 -1.83 -37.59
CA HIS A 676 -0.78 -1.32 -37.68
C HIS A 676 -1.81 -2.43 -38.02
N ARG A 677 -3.03 -2.29 -37.51
CA ARG A 677 -4.20 -3.12 -37.85
C ARG A 677 -4.71 -2.82 -39.25
N PHE A 678 -5.62 -3.65 -39.77
CA PHE A 678 -6.27 -3.44 -41.08
C PHE A 678 -7.03 -2.11 -41.23
N ASP A 679 -7.47 -1.52 -40.12
CA ASP A 679 -8.15 -0.21 -40.07
C ASP A 679 -7.17 0.98 -40.00
N GLY A 680 -5.85 0.72 -40.00
CA GLY A 680 -4.82 1.75 -39.89
C GLY A 680 -4.53 2.21 -38.46
N THR A 681 -5.12 1.60 -37.42
CA THR A 681 -4.76 1.90 -36.02
C THR A 681 -3.46 1.23 -35.63
N SER A 682 -2.59 1.93 -34.90
CA SER A 682 -1.33 1.35 -34.39
C SER A 682 -1.61 0.37 -33.25
N VAL A 683 -0.89 -0.74 -33.21
CA VAL A 683 -0.97 -1.71 -32.10
C VAL A 683 -0.19 -1.19 -30.88
N PRO A 684 -0.53 -1.58 -29.65
CA PRO A 684 0.28 -1.26 -28.48
C PRO A 684 1.65 -1.98 -28.50
N ALA A 685 2.53 -1.63 -27.56
CA ALA A 685 3.65 -2.49 -27.19
C ALA A 685 3.10 -3.76 -26.50
N GLY A 686 3.76 -4.91 -26.69
CA GLY A 686 3.27 -6.20 -26.19
C GLY A 686 3.81 -7.41 -26.96
N SER A 687 3.30 -8.59 -26.62
CA SER A 687 3.58 -9.84 -27.34
C SER A 687 2.54 -10.11 -28.42
N TYR A 688 2.97 -10.70 -29.54
CA TYR A 688 2.15 -11.07 -30.69
C TYR A 688 2.57 -12.44 -31.22
N VAL A 689 1.63 -13.20 -31.77
CA VAL A 689 1.87 -14.51 -32.37
C VAL A 689 1.86 -14.37 -33.89
N VAL A 690 2.97 -14.72 -34.54
CA VAL A 690 3.13 -14.68 -36.01
C VAL A 690 3.04 -16.10 -36.55
N SER A 691 2.10 -16.36 -37.45
CA SER A 691 1.84 -17.66 -38.06
C SER A 691 1.96 -17.58 -39.58
N VAL A 692 2.63 -18.56 -40.18
CA VAL A 692 3.00 -18.58 -41.61
C VAL A 692 2.55 -19.91 -42.20
N ARG A 693 1.76 -19.88 -43.28
CA ARG A 693 1.09 -21.05 -43.86
C ARG A 693 1.38 -21.18 -45.35
N GLY A 694 1.72 -22.38 -45.79
CA GLY A 694 1.94 -22.69 -47.21
C GLY A 694 1.71 -24.17 -47.53
N THR A 695 2.18 -24.63 -48.68
CA THR A 695 1.91 -26.00 -49.17
C THR A 695 2.59 -27.10 -48.34
N ARG A 696 3.70 -26.78 -47.65
CA ARG A 696 4.42 -27.69 -46.74
C ARG A 696 3.93 -27.66 -45.28
N GLY A 697 2.86 -26.93 -44.97
CA GLY A 697 2.29 -26.84 -43.62
C GLY A 697 2.24 -25.44 -43.05
N THR A 698 2.28 -25.33 -41.72
CA THR A 698 2.20 -24.07 -40.95
C THR A 698 3.32 -24.00 -39.92
N SER A 699 3.99 -22.85 -39.84
CA SER A 699 5.04 -22.54 -38.86
C SER A 699 4.62 -21.31 -38.04
N THR A 700 4.99 -21.25 -36.76
CA THR A 700 4.55 -20.18 -35.85
C THR A 700 5.70 -19.73 -34.94
N MET A 701 5.79 -18.43 -34.66
CA MET A 701 6.72 -17.82 -33.70
C MET A 701 6.04 -16.74 -32.86
N ILE A 702 6.63 -16.42 -31.70
CA ILE A 702 6.21 -15.29 -30.85
C ILE A 702 7.15 -14.11 -31.11
N MET A 703 6.59 -12.91 -31.20
CA MET A 703 7.30 -11.65 -31.34
C MET A 703 6.94 -10.72 -30.18
N GLN A 704 7.91 -9.98 -29.65
CA GLN A 704 7.63 -8.85 -28.76
C GLN A 704 7.92 -7.53 -29.47
N ARG A 705 7.04 -6.54 -29.25
CA ARG A 705 7.22 -5.15 -29.68
C ARG A 705 7.31 -4.26 -28.44
N THR A 706 8.41 -3.52 -28.34
CA THR A 706 8.82 -2.78 -27.13
C THR A 706 8.50 -1.28 -27.18
N GLY A 707 8.22 -0.72 -28.35
CA GLY A 707 8.00 0.71 -28.55
C GLY A 707 7.29 0.99 -29.87
N ARG A 708 7.73 2.05 -30.56
CA ARG A 708 7.35 2.28 -31.96
C ARG A 708 7.89 1.12 -32.83
#